data_AF-A0A1V2YK68-F1
#
_entry.id   AF-A0A1V2YK68-F1
#
_cell.length_a   1.000
_cell.length_b   1.000
_cell.length_c   1.000
_cell.angle_alpha   90.00
_cell.angle_beta   90.00
_cell.angle_gamma   90.00
#
_symmetry.space_group_name_H-M   'P 1'
#
loop_
_entity.id
_entity.type
_entity.pdbx_description
1 polymer ?
#
loop_
_entity_poly.entity_id
_entity_poly.type
_entity_poly.pdbx_seq_one_letter_code
_entity_poly.pdbx_strand_id
1 'polypeptide(L)'
;MINYYDDKKDLELVGSEGRTVAIYGAGKFIPYGFKDILPRADYFIDRNADAIKQINNTPVVTIEQFQNMKFKGGGVDFVITASGEASQNEIVKLLIQLYKSAAINIFCLIPSTMRPNQYLATIPEYIEALRDGYNHIPEAKDKQYIADTVNMLLNPIVREDRIEFSDHTSKYFNSSNGIRETVKAQQFYKNKIYMFGNSCTVSVYNEDKETISSHLQHLLDINNYSFEVDNYGIYCVNRNQLYNLQKTLERVNIKQNDIVFFMHNINMYSQDKDKVLYSVSWLKDIQQYCLDRGCKFYIIKFPRLVDRKVLTELEEIIIRQWPAAKLTLSDDKKAYQKAEVAHPKDKELENLLYTATKINNIPYFDFEYLINEKYPHESFFVDEAHFHSRANKRIATEIYEILQLSFKLQQTQQAAQQYFAKEEREFKSFILTKYHENEWMSYIKQLKEAYPQTKQTAAAAIVVNCNPFTNGHKYLIETAAQQTEKLYVFVVEEDKSVYTFKERYSLVKQNLAHLKNVTILPSGKFIISQITFAEYFNKDDAPTIDVANDLTIFAKEIAPVLNITKRFVGEEPYCQVTNAYNLKMKEILPQYGIELIEILRQTVDGHIISASNVRECIKTHNYELLQKLVPTATLDFLSQKHNFKN
;
A
#
# COMPACT_ATOMS: atom_id res chain seq x y z
N MET A 1 3.09 54.17 23.78
CA MET A 1 4.14 54.37 22.75
C MET A 1 4.78 53.00 22.53
N ILE A 2 4.65 52.34 21.38
CA ILE A 2 4.94 52.81 20.02
C ILE A 2 3.72 52.61 19.11
N ASN A 3 3.41 53.67 18.35
CA ASN A 3 2.38 53.71 17.31
C ASN A 3 2.87 53.04 16.02
N TYR A 4 1.96 52.38 15.31
CA TYR A 4 1.80 52.56 13.87
C TYR A 4 0.32 52.82 13.56
N TYR A 5 0.06 54.07 13.19
CA TYR A 5 -1.10 54.66 12.50
C TYR A 5 -1.46 53.88 11.23
N ASP A 6 -2.63 53.96 10.60
CA ASP A 6 -3.94 54.55 10.85
C ASP A 6 -4.80 54.16 9.63
N ASP A 7 -5.99 53.60 9.87
CA ASP A 7 -7.20 53.80 9.06
C ASP A 7 -8.39 53.30 9.89
N LYS A 8 -8.43 53.77 11.15
CA LYS A 8 -9.66 53.75 11.96
C LYS A 8 -10.31 55.11 11.78
N LYS A 9 -10.94 55.31 10.62
CA LYS A 9 -12.05 56.26 10.52
C LYS A 9 -13.33 55.44 10.41
N ASP A 10 -14.09 55.51 11.49
CA ASP A 10 -15.28 54.75 11.79
C ASP A 10 -16.34 54.86 10.69
N LEU A 11 -16.95 53.73 10.34
CA LEU A 11 -18.33 53.70 9.86
C LEU A 11 -19.19 53.43 11.11
N GLU A 12 -19.41 54.46 11.91
CA GLU A 12 -20.44 54.41 12.96
C GLU A 12 -21.80 54.59 12.28
N LEU A 13 -22.43 53.48 11.91
CA LEU A 13 -23.83 53.47 11.48
C LEU A 13 -24.71 53.33 12.72
N VAL A 14 -25.08 54.47 13.31
CA VAL A 14 -26.12 54.52 14.35
C VAL A 14 -27.46 54.22 13.68
N GLY A 15 -27.99 53.02 13.90
CA GLY A 15 -29.30 52.62 13.40
C GLY A 15 -30.42 53.40 14.09
N SER A 16 -31.15 54.21 13.34
CA SER A 16 -32.49 54.64 13.74
C SER A 16 -33.45 53.45 13.60
N GLU A 17 -34.12 53.10 14.69
CA GLU A 17 -35.26 52.16 14.79
C GLU A 17 -34.92 50.66 14.64
N GLY A 18 -34.45 50.04 15.73
CA GLY A 18 -34.63 48.60 15.97
C GLY A 18 -33.75 47.63 15.16
N ARG A 19 -32.62 48.08 14.59
CA ARG A 19 -31.73 47.25 13.75
C ARG A 19 -30.42 46.93 14.45
N THR A 20 -30.01 45.66 14.48
CA THR A 20 -28.71 45.21 15.01
C THR A 20 -27.70 45.07 13.87
N VAL A 21 -26.57 45.78 13.95
CA VAL A 21 -25.47 45.73 12.97
C VAL A 21 -24.26 45.09 13.66
N ALA A 22 -23.64 44.08 13.03
CA ALA A 22 -22.36 43.52 13.47
C ALA A 22 -21.25 43.91 12.48
N ILE A 23 -20.27 44.69 12.94
CA ILE A 23 -19.12 45.15 12.14
C ILE A 23 -17.85 44.49 12.70
N TYR A 24 -17.07 43.81 11.85
CA TYR A 24 -15.77 43.26 12.23
C TYR A 24 -14.64 43.95 11.43
N GLY A 25 -13.58 44.35 12.14
CA GLY A 25 -12.64 45.41 11.75
C GLY A 25 -11.81 45.22 10.46
N ALA A 26 -11.36 46.36 9.93
CA ALA A 26 -10.57 46.49 8.70
C ALA A 26 -9.18 45.82 8.80
N GLY A 27 -8.88 44.92 7.86
CA GLY A 27 -7.58 44.26 7.68
C GLY A 27 -7.07 44.36 6.24
N LYS A 28 -5.75 44.25 6.06
CA LYS A 28 -5.07 44.31 4.76
C LYS A 28 -5.32 43.02 3.97
N PHE A 29 -5.85 43.15 2.75
CA PHE A 29 -6.11 42.03 1.85
C PHE A 29 -4.80 41.29 1.48
N ILE A 30 -4.73 40.00 1.81
CA ILE A 30 -3.71 39.08 1.33
C ILE A 30 -4.41 38.09 0.39
N PRO A 31 -4.10 38.06 -0.91
CA PRO A 31 -4.71 37.13 -1.85
C PRO A 31 -4.06 35.76 -1.69
N TYR A 32 -4.51 35.00 -0.70
CA TYR A 32 -4.25 33.56 -0.67
C TYR A 32 -5.57 32.83 -0.48
N GLY A 33 -5.90 31.97 -1.45
CA GLY A 33 -6.65 30.74 -1.20
C GLY A 33 -8.18 30.75 -1.30
N PHE A 34 -8.84 31.89 -1.48
CA PHE A 34 -10.30 31.91 -1.74
C PHE A 34 -10.59 32.79 -2.94
N LYS A 35 -10.61 32.19 -4.14
CA LYS A 35 -11.10 32.91 -5.32
C LYS A 35 -12.61 32.82 -5.54
N ASP A 36 -13.34 31.78 -5.09
CA ASP A 36 -14.75 31.67 -5.52
C ASP A 36 -15.77 31.10 -4.51
N ILE A 37 -15.62 31.30 -3.20
CA ILE A 37 -16.79 31.21 -2.31
C ILE A 37 -16.85 32.46 -1.44
N LEU A 38 -17.16 33.58 -2.08
CA LEU A 38 -18.00 34.54 -1.39
C LEU A 38 -19.39 33.89 -1.30
N PRO A 39 -19.94 33.66 -0.10
CA PRO A 39 -21.37 33.37 -0.02
C PRO A 39 -22.10 34.48 -0.78
N ARG A 40 -23.11 34.11 -1.58
CA ARG A 40 -23.83 34.99 -2.51
C ARG A 40 -23.86 36.44 -2.00
N ALA A 41 -23.06 37.30 -2.61
CA ALA A 41 -23.06 38.71 -2.32
C ALA A 41 -24.17 39.35 -3.16
N ASP A 42 -25.14 39.98 -2.51
CA ASP A 42 -26.21 40.68 -3.22
C ASP A 42 -25.77 42.08 -3.66
N TYR A 43 -24.76 42.67 -3.00
CA TYR A 43 -24.12 43.94 -3.40
C TYR A 43 -22.65 44.03 -2.93
N PHE A 44 -21.82 44.74 -3.68
CA PHE A 44 -20.49 45.22 -3.27
C PHE A 44 -20.56 46.71 -2.92
N ILE A 45 -19.79 47.16 -1.93
CA ILE A 45 -19.77 48.58 -1.54
C ILE A 45 -18.38 49.16 -1.83
N ASP A 46 -18.33 50.18 -2.69
CA ASP A 46 -17.14 50.95 -3.03
C ASP A 46 -17.33 52.40 -2.55
N ARG A 47 -16.25 53.06 -2.11
CA ARG A 47 -16.29 54.50 -1.77
C ARG A 47 -16.54 55.38 -3.00
N ASN A 48 -16.15 54.94 -4.20
CA ASN A 48 -16.21 55.72 -5.46
C ASN A 48 -16.77 54.89 -6.64
N ALA A 49 -17.96 54.29 -6.50
CA ALA A 49 -18.56 53.35 -7.48
C ALA A 49 -18.93 53.94 -8.86
N ASP A 50 -18.50 55.15 -9.20
CA ASP A 50 -18.88 55.85 -10.43
C ASP A 50 -18.38 55.14 -11.70
N ALA A 51 -17.37 54.27 -11.58
CA ALA A 51 -16.72 53.59 -12.69
C ALA A 51 -17.11 52.11 -12.86
N ILE A 52 -17.41 51.38 -11.78
CA ILE A 52 -17.72 49.94 -11.81
C ILE A 52 -19.12 49.75 -11.28
N LYS A 53 -20.02 49.27 -12.15
CA LYS A 53 -21.44 49.11 -11.81
C LYS A 53 -21.77 47.71 -11.27
N GLN A 54 -20.98 46.69 -11.61
CA GLN A 54 -21.20 45.29 -11.21
C GLN A 54 -19.88 44.50 -11.15
N ILE A 55 -19.82 43.47 -10.30
CA ILE A 55 -18.77 42.43 -10.23
C ILE A 55 -19.49 41.08 -10.25
N ASN A 56 -19.19 40.20 -11.22
CA ASN A 56 -19.83 38.88 -11.37
C ASN A 56 -21.38 38.94 -11.32
N ASN A 57 -21.98 39.91 -12.01
CA ASN A 57 -23.43 40.21 -12.03
C ASN A 57 -24.02 40.72 -10.69
N THR A 58 -23.20 40.87 -9.65
CA THR A 58 -23.58 41.52 -8.39
C THR A 58 -23.35 43.04 -8.50
N PRO A 59 -24.34 43.90 -8.18
CA PRO A 59 -24.19 45.35 -8.24
C PRO A 59 -23.11 45.89 -7.28
N VAL A 60 -22.35 46.88 -7.75
CA VAL A 60 -21.46 47.69 -6.91
C VAL A 60 -22.17 49.02 -6.64
N VAL A 61 -22.27 49.41 -5.37
CA VAL A 61 -22.94 50.65 -4.94
C VAL A 61 -22.00 51.53 -4.15
N THR A 62 -22.23 52.84 -4.19
CA THR A 62 -21.52 53.77 -3.31
C THR A 62 -21.98 53.60 -1.86
N ILE A 63 -21.15 54.04 -0.90
CA ILE A 63 -21.57 54.13 0.51
C ILE A 63 -22.87 54.95 0.65
N GLU A 64 -23.00 56.05 -0.10
CA GLU A 64 -24.19 56.90 -0.10
C GLU A 64 -25.42 56.19 -0.68
N GLN A 65 -25.25 55.45 -1.78
CA GLN A 65 -26.33 54.65 -2.37
C GLN A 65 -26.78 53.55 -1.41
N PHE A 66 -25.84 52.87 -0.75
CA PHE A 66 -26.11 51.85 0.26
C PHE A 66 -26.91 52.41 1.44
N GLN A 67 -26.53 53.59 1.96
CA GLN A 67 -27.24 54.25 3.05
C GLN A 67 -28.71 54.57 2.73
N ASN A 68 -29.05 54.69 1.44
CA ASN A 68 -30.38 55.05 0.96
C ASN A 68 -31.23 53.86 0.47
N MET A 69 -30.71 52.62 0.52
CA MET A 69 -31.44 51.42 0.10
C MET A 69 -32.53 51.02 1.09
N LYS A 70 -33.71 50.63 0.57
CA LYS A 70 -34.82 50.07 1.36
C LYS A 70 -34.87 48.55 1.19
N PHE A 71 -34.64 47.81 2.27
CA PHE A 71 -34.67 46.34 2.28
C PHE A 71 -36.00 45.81 2.86
N LYS A 72 -36.48 44.67 2.37
CA LYS A 72 -37.73 44.02 2.81
C LYS A 72 -37.40 42.87 3.77
N GLY A 73 -37.47 43.09 5.08
CA GLY A 73 -37.31 42.03 6.07
C GLY A 73 -37.13 42.58 7.49
N GLY A 74 -37.68 41.91 8.49
CA GLY A 74 -37.50 42.24 9.91
C GLY A 74 -36.71 41.14 10.59
N GLY A 75 -35.38 41.21 10.53
CA GLY A 75 -34.48 40.28 11.22
C GLY A 75 -33.06 40.35 10.66
N VAL A 76 -32.11 40.79 11.50
CA VAL A 76 -30.64 40.86 11.32
C VAL A 76 -30.14 40.75 9.86
N ASP A 77 -29.86 41.90 9.23
CA ASP A 77 -29.72 42.00 7.77
C ASP A 77 -28.27 42.11 7.20
N PHE A 78 -27.19 42.06 8.01
CA PHE A 78 -25.85 42.42 7.50
C PHE A 78 -24.65 41.63 8.09
N VAL A 79 -23.77 41.14 7.21
CA VAL A 79 -22.35 40.83 7.52
C VAL A 79 -21.47 41.65 6.58
N ILE A 80 -20.65 42.55 7.14
CA ILE A 80 -19.61 43.30 6.41
C ILE A 80 -18.26 42.65 6.72
N THR A 81 -17.60 42.06 5.70
CA THR A 81 -16.26 41.47 5.88
C THR A 81 -15.18 42.34 5.25
N ALA A 82 -14.11 42.62 5.98
CA ALA A 82 -12.81 43.03 5.44
C ALA A 82 -11.76 41.98 5.84
N SER A 83 -11.00 41.47 4.88
CA SER A 83 -10.16 40.27 5.07
C SER A 83 -8.87 40.55 5.86
N GLY A 84 -8.70 39.86 7.00
CA GLY A 84 -7.42 39.63 7.67
C GLY A 84 -7.37 38.25 8.35
N GLU A 85 -6.17 37.67 8.56
CA GLU A 85 -5.98 36.29 9.06
C GLU A 85 -6.75 35.95 10.36
N ALA A 86 -6.86 36.91 11.29
CA ALA A 86 -7.59 36.72 12.55
C ALA A 86 -9.13 36.72 12.38
N SER A 87 -9.65 37.32 11.31
CA SER A 87 -11.09 37.46 11.07
C SER A 87 -11.74 36.21 10.46
N GLN A 88 -10.96 35.35 9.78
CA GLN A 88 -11.50 34.23 9.00
C GLN A 88 -12.06 33.08 9.86
N ASN A 89 -11.41 32.76 10.98
CA ASN A 89 -11.83 31.63 11.83
C ASN A 89 -13.08 31.92 12.68
N GLU A 90 -13.27 33.17 13.11
CA GLU A 90 -14.43 33.56 13.91
C GLU A 90 -15.67 33.82 13.05
N ILE A 91 -15.50 34.32 11.81
CA ILE A 91 -16.60 34.50 10.85
C ILE A 91 -17.20 33.14 10.44
N VAL A 92 -16.37 32.12 10.17
CA VAL A 92 -16.85 30.78 9.79
C VAL A 92 -17.62 30.11 10.93
N LYS A 93 -17.14 30.22 12.19
CA LYS A 93 -17.85 29.69 13.36
C LYS A 93 -19.21 30.36 13.58
N LEU A 94 -19.28 31.68 13.42
CA LEU A 94 -20.53 32.43 13.57
C LEU A 94 -21.54 32.14 12.44
N LEU A 95 -21.07 32.04 11.20
CA LEU A 95 -21.92 31.71 10.04
C LEU A 95 -22.56 30.33 10.19
N ILE A 96 -21.82 29.34 10.71
CA ILE A 96 -22.33 28.00 11.02
C ILE A 96 -23.41 28.03 12.13
N GLN A 97 -23.28 28.93 13.10
CA GLN A 97 -24.31 29.12 14.14
C GLN A 97 -25.57 29.84 13.63
N LEU A 98 -25.40 30.83 12.75
CA LEU A 98 -26.48 31.68 12.23
C LEU A 98 -27.27 31.07 11.06
N TYR A 99 -26.66 30.13 10.31
CA TYR A 99 -27.32 29.41 9.20
C TYR A 99 -28.56 28.61 9.62
N LYS A 100 -28.77 28.42 10.92
CA LYS A 100 -29.92 27.66 11.45
C LYS A 100 -31.23 28.45 11.51
N SER A 101 -31.27 29.76 11.18
CA SER A 101 -32.47 30.57 11.51
C SER A 101 -32.97 31.66 10.53
N ALA A 102 -32.30 32.06 9.45
CA ALA A 102 -32.89 32.95 8.42
C ALA A 102 -31.99 33.11 7.17
N ALA A 103 -32.55 33.65 6.08
CA ALA A 103 -31.79 34.13 4.91
C ALA A 103 -31.07 35.45 5.25
N ILE A 104 -29.75 35.51 5.02
CA ILE A 104 -28.87 36.64 5.40
C ILE A 104 -28.27 37.26 4.13
N ASN A 105 -28.27 38.59 4.00
CA ASN A 105 -27.58 39.32 2.93
C ASN A 105 -26.13 39.62 3.33
N ILE A 106 -25.15 39.41 2.43
CA ILE A 106 -23.71 39.56 2.73
C ILE A 106 -23.10 40.64 1.83
N PHE A 107 -22.31 41.54 2.44
CA PHE A 107 -21.67 42.68 1.77
C PHE A 107 -20.14 42.65 1.99
N CYS A 108 -19.35 42.83 0.93
CA CYS A 108 -17.88 42.83 1.00
C CYS A 108 -17.32 44.23 0.72
N LEU A 109 -16.39 44.70 1.54
CA LEU A 109 -15.70 45.99 1.37
C LEU A 109 -14.43 45.83 0.55
N ILE A 110 -14.33 46.59 -0.54
CA ILE A 110 -13.14 46.66 -1.37
C ILE A 110 -12.29 47.86 -0.93
N PRO A 111 -10.98 47.71 -0.66
CA PRO A 111 -10.13 48.85 -0.31
C PRO A 111 -9.98 49.81 -1.49
N SER A 112 -9.96 51.13 -1.22
CA SER A 112 -9.85 52.19 -2.23
C SER A 112 -8.56 52.16 -3.08
N THR A 113 -7.57 51.37 -2.64
CA THR A 113 -6.32 51.12 -3.35
C THR A 113 -6.42 50.00 -4.39
N MET A 114 -7.51 49.23 -4.40
CA MET A 114 -7.76 48.21 -5.41
C MET A 114 -8.22 48.89 -6.69
N ARG A 115 -7.42 48.83 -7.77
CA ARG A 115 -7.83 49.19 -9.14
C ARG A 115 -8.16 47.91 -9.91
N PRO A 116 -9.44 47.55 -10.10
CA PRO A 116 -9.81 46.27 -10.74
C PRO A 116 -9.26 46.11 -12.16
N ASN A 117 -9.04 47.24 -12.86
CA ASN A 117 -8.43 47.25 -14.19
C ASN A 117 -6.98 46.76 -14.21
N GLN A 118 -6.21 46.83 -13.12
CA GLN A 118 -4.83 46.30 -13.09
C GLN A 118 -4.77 44.78 -12.85
N TYR A 119 -5.82 44.18 -12.27
CA TYR A 119 -5.91 42.74 -12.04
C TYR A 119 -6.49 41.98 -13.22
N LEU A 120 -7.34 42.63 -14.03
CA LEU A 120 -7.90 42.06 -15.26
C LEU A 120 -7.01 42.33 -16.48
N ALA A 121 -6.23 43.42 -16.50
CA ALA A 121 -5.33 43.74 -17.61
C ALA A 121 -4.01 42.94 -17.64
N THR A 122 -3.64 42.21 -16.57
CA THR A 122 -2.44 41.35 -16.54
C THR A 122 -2.72 39.87 -16.87
N ILE A 123 -3.97 39.54 -17.20
CA ILE A 123 -4.39 38.19 -17.58
C ILE A 123 -3.79 37.74 -18.94
N PRO A 124 -3.67 38.59 -19.98
CA PRO A 124 -3.16 38.13 -21.28
C PRO A 124 -1.70 37.67 -21.21
N GLU A 125 -0.81 38.43 -20.56
CA GLU A 125 0.63 38.12 -20.47
C GLU A 125 0.92 36.96 -19.51
N TYR A 126 0.16 36.80 -18.42
CA TYR A 126 0.27 35.64 -17.52
C TYR A 126 -0.30 34.38 -18.18
N ILE A 127 -1.39 34.48 -18.94
CA ILE A 127 -1.92 33.37 -19.76
C ILE A 127 -0.97 33.04 -20.93
N GLU A 128 -0.30 34.02 -21.54
CA GLU A 128 0.73 33.78 -22.56
C GLU A 128 1.99 33.14 -21.97
N ALA A 129 2.46 33.57 -20.79
CA ALA A 129 3.56 32.94 -20.09
C ALA A 129 3.23 31.50 -19.64
N LEU A 130 2.00 31.27 -19.16
CA LEU A 130 1.50 29.90 -18.92
C LEU A 130 1.55 29.10 -20.23
N ARG A 131 1.04 29.64 -21.36
CA ARG A 131 1.00 28.97 -22.67
C ARG A 131 2.36 28.49 -23.17
N ASP A 132 3.45 29.19 -22.88
CA ASP A 132 4.79 28.75 -23.30
C ASP A 132 5.23 27.45 -22.61
N GLY A 133 4.86 27.27 -21.34
CA GLY A 133 5.03 26.00 -20.60
C GLY A 133 4.14 24.86 -21.10
N TYR A 134 3.15 25.17 -21.93
CA TYR A 134 2.23 24.22 -22.57
C TYR A 134 2.47 24.03 -24.06
N ASN A 135 3.46 24.69 -24.67
CA ASN A 135 3.70 24.64 -26.12
C ASN A 135 3.90 23.22 -26.67
N HIS A 136 4.33 22.28 -25.81
CA HIS A 136 4.51 20.87 -26.14
C HIS A 136 3.29 19.98 -25.91
N ILE A 137 2.19 20.52 -25.39
CA ILE A 137 0.91 19.83 -25.18
C ILE A 137 -0.06 20.36 -26.24
N PRO A 138 -0.28 19.63 -27.35
CA PRO A 138 -1.18 20.06 -28.42
C PRO A 138 -2.57 20.45 -27.92
N GLU A 139 -3.07 19.75 -26.91
CA GLU A 139 -4.38 19.91 -26.28
C GLU A 139 -4.52 21.18 -25.45
N ALA A 140 -3.42 21.75 -24.95
CA ALA A 140 -3.44 23.00 -24.19
C ALA A 140 -3.74 24.24 -25.05
N LYS A 141 -3.81 24.05 -26.38
CA LYS A 141 -4.36 25.03 -27.32
C LYS A 141 -5.89 25.07 -27.29
N ASP A 142 -6.54 24.05 -26.71
CA ASP A 142 -7.98 24.05 -26.45
C ASP A 142 -8.29 25.06 -25.34
N LYS A 143 -9.20 26.01 -25.62
CA LYS A 143 -9.63 27.00 -24.63
C LYS A 143 -10.30 26.34 -23.40
N GLN A 144 -10.86 25.15 -23.57
CA GLN A 144 -11.48 24.38 -22.49
C GLN A 144 -10.46 23.69 -21.58
N TYR A 145 -9.23 23.44 -22.06
CA TYR A 145 -8.19 22.76 -21.28
C TYR A 145 -7.85 23.54 -20.00
N ILE A 146 -7.58 24.84 -20.13
CA ILE A 146 -7.27 25.70 -18.98
C ILE A 146 -8.49 25.78 -18.06
N ALA A 147 -9.70 25.93 -18.60
CA ALA A 147 -10.91 25.96 -17.79
C ALA A 147 -11.08 24.68 -16.97
N ASP A 148 -10.97 23.50 -17.59
CA ASP A 148 -11.15 22.21 -16.91
C ASP A 148 -10.04 21.95 -15.87
N THR A 149 -8.78 22.24 -16.21
CA THR A 149 -7.62 21.95 -15.35
C THR A 149 -7.37 23.00 -14.25
N VAL A 150 -7.93 24.21 -14.40
CA VAL A 150 -7.89 25.30 -13.39
C VAL A 150 -9.15 25.32 -12.53
N ASN A 151 -10.34 25.02 -13.06
CA ASN A 151 -11.59 24.99 -12.28
C ASN A 151 -11.61 23.88 -11.21
N MET A 152 -10.68 22.91 -11.30
CA MET A 152 -10.36 21.94 -10.26
C MET A 152 -10.09 22.57 -8.88
N LEU A 153 -9.59 23.81 -8.84
CA LEU A 153 -9.18 24.50 -7.61
C LEU A 153 -10.35 24.90 -6.69
N LEU A 154 -11.60 24.73 -7.14
CA LEU A 154 -12.73 25.48 -6.57
C LEU A 154 -13.63 24.70 -5.60
N ASN A 155 -13.55 23.38 -5.44
CA ASN A 155 -14.52 22.64 -4.60
C ASN A 155 -13.98 21.38 -3.86
N PRO A 156 -13.00 21.49 -2.94
CA PRO A 156 -12.74 20.39 -2.00
C PRO A 156 -13.94 20.21 -1.06
N ILE A 157 -14.32 18.96 -0.77
CA ILE A 157 -15.33 18.66 0.24
C ILE A 157 -14.65 18.57 1.59
N VAL A 158 -14.99 19.49 2.49
CA VAL A 158 -14.61 19.41 3.91
C VAL A 158 -15.60 18.50 4.62
N ARG A 159 -15.12 17.35 5.09
CA ARG A 159 -15.84 16.44 5.99
C ARG A 159 -15.48 16.77 7.44
N GLU A 160 -16.20 16.16 8.38
CA GLU A 160 -15.94 16.33 9.82
C GLU A 160 -14.51 15.95 10.22
N ASP A 161 -13.92 14.97 9.53
CA ASP A 161 -12.64 14.34 9.86
C ASP A 161 -11.57 14.45 8.78
N ARG A 162 -11.87 14.96 7.58
CA ARG A 162 -10.92 15.01 6.44
C ARG A 162 -11.35 15.97 5.34
N ILE A 163 -10.48 16.13 4.34
CA ILE A 163 -10.71 16.87 3.10
C ILE A 163 -10.47 15.93 1.92
N GLU A 164 -11.40 15.92 0.97
CA GLU A 164 -11.38 15.06 -0.21
C GLU A 164 -11.87 15.82 -1.46
N PHE A 165 -11.61 15.30 -2.66
CA PHE A 165 -12.18 15.86 -3.89
C PHE A 165 -13.69 15.68 -3.94
N SER A 166 -14.39 16.67 -4.48
CA SER A 166 -15.76 16.48 -4.97
C SER A 166 -15.75 15.62 -6.24
N ASP A 167 -16.84 14.89 -6.46
CA ASP A 167 -17.04 14.19 -7.72
C ASP A 167 -17.17 15.25 -8.84
N HIS A 168 -16.36 15.09 -9.87
CA HIS A 168 -16.30 16.00 -11.00
C HIS A 168 -15.99 15.23 -12.28
N THR A 169 -16.62 15.64 -13.38
CA THR A 169 -16.40 15.05 -14.70
C THR A 169 -16.28 16.14 -15.73
N SER A 170 -15.16 16.14 -16.46
CA SER A 170 -14.89 17.04 -17.58
C SER A 170 -14.03 16.32 -18.62
N LYS A 171 -13.67 17.02 -19.72
CA LYS A 171 -12.87 16.42 -20.78
C LYS A 171 -11.44 16.12 -20.32
N TYR A 172 -10.88 16.99 -19.48
CA TYR A 172 -9.46 16.94 -19.11
C TYR A 172 -9.19 16.65 -17.63
N PHE A 173 -10.19 16.85 -16.77
CA PHE A 173 -10.06 16.66 -15.32
C PHE A 173 -11.25 15.88 -14.78
N ASN A 174 -10.97 14.78 -14.10
CA ASN A 174 -11.99 13.94 -13.48
C ASN A 174 -11.58 13.56 -12.06
N SER A 175 -12.56 13.53 -11.17
CA SER A 175 -12.40 13.05 -9.80
C SER A 175 -13.65 12.30 -9.37
N SER A 176 -13.46 11.23 -8.62
CA SER A 176 -14.58 10.48 -8.05
C SER A 176 -14.17 9.88 -6.70
N ASN A 177 -15.11 9.74 -5.77
CA ASN A 177 -14.90 9.10 -4.46
C ASN A 177 -13.77 9.73 -3.62
N GLY A 178 -13.49 11.02 -3.84
CA GLY A 178 -12.44 11.74 -3.13
C GLY A 178 -11.03 11.63 -3.73
N ILE A 179 -10.87 10.92 -4.85
CA ILE A 179 -9.60 10.77 -5.56
C ILE A 179 -9.65 11.41 -6.94
N ARG A 180 -8.50 11.90 -7.41
CA ARG A 180 -8.32 12.31 -8.80
C ARG A 180 -8.13 11.09 -9.69
N GLU A 181 -8.70 11.13 -10.90
CA GLU A 181 -8.61 10.05 -11.87
C GLU A 181 -7.15 9.75 -12.28
N THR A 182 -6.83 8.46 -12.33
CA THR A 182 -5.56 7.94 -12.84
C THR A 182 -5.86 7.04 -14.03
N VAL A 183 -5.23 7.29 -15.17
CA VAL A 183 -5.41 6.48 -16.39
C VAL A 183 -4.77 5.09 -16.21
N LYS A 184 -5.58 4.04 -16.28
CA LYS A 184 -5.21 2.64 -16.03
C LYS A 184 -5.36 1.78 -17.28
N ALA A 185 -4.43 0.86 -17.52
CA ALA A 185 -4.54 -0.09 -18.64
C ALA A 185 -5.34 -1.36 -18.31
N GLN A 186 -5.44 -1.73 -17.03
CA GLN A 186 -6.08 -2.97 -16.56
C GLN A 186 -7.31 -2.66 -15.70
N GLN A 187 -8.25 -3.61 -15.64
CA GLN A 187 -9.42 -3.51 -14.76
C GLN A 187 -9.13 -3.94 -13.32
N PHE A 188 -8.14 -4.82 -13.11
CA PHE A 188 -7.85 -5.42 -11.82
C PHE A 188 -6.35 -5.41 -11.53
N TYR A 189 -6.02 -5.00 -10.30
CA TYR A 189 -4.65 -4.94 -9.80
C TYR A 189 -4.55 -5.66 -8.45
N LYS A 190 -3.39 -6.29 -8.17
CA LYS A 190 -3.15 -7.03 -6.93
C LYS A 190 -3.00 -6.10 -5.73
N ASN A 191 -2.24 -5.02 -5.88
CA ASN A 191 -1.89 -4.09 -4.81
C ASN A 191 -2.17 -2.64 -5.19
N LYS A 192 -2.13 -1.74 -4.20
CA LYS A 192 -2.35 -0.31 -4.39
C LYS A 192 -1.14 0.52 -4.03
N ILE A 193 -0.96 1.62 -4.74
CA ILE A 193 -0.05 2.71 -4.43
C ILE A 193 -0.90 3.96 -4.15
N TYR A 194 -0.82 4.47 -2.93
CA TYR A 194 -1.55 5.66 -2.50
C TYR A 194 -0.64 6.88 -2.58
N MET A 195 -0.98 7.83 -3.44
CA MET A 195 -0.24 9.07 -3.64
C MET A 195 -0.89 10.20 -2.84
N PHE A 196 -0.34 10.54 -1.68
CA PHE A 196 -0.82 11.63 -0.83
C PHE A 196 0.07 12.86 -0.96
N GLY A 197 -0.53 14.03 -0.80
CA GLY A 197 0.23 15.28 -0.72
C GLY A 197 -0.61 16.49 -1.06
N ASN A 198 0.06 17.57 -1.46
CA ASN A 198 -0.56 18.85 -1.74
C ASN A 198 -1.02 18.96 -3.21
N SER A 199 -1.22 20.20 -3.66
CA SER A 199 -1.60 20.55 -5.03
C SER A 199 -0.61 20.02 -6.09
N CYS A 200 0.68 19.90 -5.77
CA CYS A 200 1.66 19.30 -6.67
C CYS A 200 1.38 17.80 -6.89
N THR A 201 0.97 17.07 -5.86
CA THR A 201 0.54 15.65 -5.98
C THR A 201 -0.72 15.51 -6.83
N VAL A 202 -1.66 16.43 -6.66
CA VAL A 202 -2.83 16.51 -7.55
C VAL A 202 -2.39 16.67 -9.00
N SER A 203 -1.25 17.32 -9.28
CA SER A 203 -0.79 17.71 -10.61
C SER A 203 -1.69 18.79 -11.23
N VAL A 204 -1.90 19.90 -10.51
CA VAL A 204 -2.66 21.08 -10.99
C VAL A 204 -2.21 21.49 -12.39
N TYR A 205 -3.17 21.95 -13.20
CA TYR A 205 -2.98 22.42 -14.58
C TYR A 205 -2.58 21.34 -15.61
N ASN A 206 -2.60 20.08 -15.22
CA ASN A 206 -2.38 18.95 -16.12
C ASN A 206 -3.69 18.20 -16.30
N GLU A 207 -3.95 17.65 -17.48
CA GLU A 207 -5.05 16.71 -17.70
C GLU A 207 -4.75 15.35 -17.06
N ASP A 208 -5.75 14.49 -16.93
CA ASP A 208 -5.64 13.24 -16.15
C ASP A 208 -4.52 12.30 -16.65
N LYS A 209 -4.28 12.20 -17.96
CA LYS A 209 -3.20 11.36 -18.52
C LYS A 209 -1.79 11.92 -18.25
N GLU A 210 -1.67 13.21 -17.93
CA GLU A 210 -0.39 13.92 -17.75
C GLU A 210 -0.05 14.16 -16.25
N THR A 211 -0.78 13.49 -15.35
CA THR A 211 -0.49 13.54 -13.90
C THR A 211 0.68 12.65 -13.50
N ILE A 212 1.30 12.94 -12.36
CA ILE A 212 2.35 12.07 -11.77
C ILE A 212 1.80 10.64 -11.62
N SER A 213 0.59 10.49 -11.10
CA SER A 213 -0.04 9.20 -10.88
C SER A 213 -0.30 8.43 -12.17
N SER A 214 -0.77 9.08 -13.23
CA SER A 214 -1.01 8.42 -14.53
C SER A 214 0.29 8.02 -15.23
N HIS A 215 1.33 8.86 -15.16
CA HIS A 215 2.64 8.47 -15.67
C HIS A 215 3.24 7.30 -14.89
N LEU A 216 3.07 7.27 -13.56
CA LEU A 216 3.53 6.15 -12.74
C LEU A 216 2.74 4.87 -13.05
N GLN A 217 1.41 4.96 -13.17
CA GLN A 217 0.55 3.85 -13.56
C GLN A 217 0.96 3.27 -14.91
N HIS A 218 1.21 4.12 -15.91
CA HIS A 218 1.70 3.70 -17.21
C HIS A 218 3.03 2.94 -17.12
N LEU A 219 4.01 3.46 -16.35
CA LEU A 219 5.29 2.79 -16.15
C LEU A 219 5.14 1.42 -15.47
N LEU A 220 4.23 1.29 -14.52
CA LEU A 220 3.93 0.01 -13.86
C LEU A 220 3.26 -0.98 -14.82
N ASP A 221 2.27 -0.51 -15.59
CA ASP A 221 1.53 -1.32 -16.55
C ASP A 221 2.46 -1.90 -17.65
N ILE A 222 3.29 -1.07 -18.29
CA ILE A 222 4.16 -1.55 -19.38
C ILE A 222 5.27 -2.49 -18.90
N ASN A 223 5.57 -2.47 -17.59
CA ASN A 223 6.56 -3.36 -16.97
C ASN A 223 5.91 -4.52 -16.18
N ASN A 224 4.60 -4.76 -16.37
CA ASN A 224 3.85 -5.87 -15.77
C ASN A 224 3.82 -5.88 -14.23
N TYR A 225 3.90 -4.71 -13.59
CA TYR A 225 3.67 -4.57 -12.15
C TYR A 225 2.17 -4.44 -11.87
N SER A 226 1.62 -5.32 -11.04
CA SER A 226 0.18 -5.34 -10.72
C SER A 226 -0.16 -4.40 -9.55
N PHE A 227 0.04 -3.10 -9.78
CA PHE A 227 -0.28 -2.02 -8.85
C PHE A 227 -1.24 -1.01 -9.46
N GLU A 228 -2.26 -0.63 -8.70
CA GLU A 228 -3.16 0.49 -9.00
C GLU A 228 -2.68 1.74 -8.27
N VAL A 229 -2.52 2.86 -8.97
CA VAL A 229 -2.08 4.13 -8.40
C VAL A 229 -3.28 5.05 -8.16
N ASP A 230 -3.57 5.36 -6.90
CA ASP A 230 -4.65 6.25 -6.50
C ASP A 230 -4.11 7.63 -6.09
N ASN A 231 -4.66 8.70 -6.67
CA ASN A 231 -4.25 10.08 -6.40
C ASN A 231 -5.12 10.73 -5.31
N TYR A 232 -4.59 10.78 -4.09
CA TYR A 232 -5.16 11.43 -2.91
C TYR A 232 -4.55 12.81 -2.62
N GLY A 233 -3.96 13.46 -3.63
CA GLY A 233 -3.51 14.85 -3.48
C GLY A 233 -4.66 15.76 -3.07
N ILE A 234 -4.40 16.81 -2.29
CA ILE A 234 -5.40 17.79 -1.88
C ILE A 234 -4.95 19.22 -2.20
N TYR A 235 -5.89 20.05 -2.62
CA TYR A 235 -5.67 21.48 -2.80
C TYR A 235 -5.92 22.24 -1.48
N CYS A 236 -5.03 23.18 -1.12
CA CYS A 236 -5.23 24.18 -0.06
C CYS A 236 -5.38 23.72 1.41
N VAL A 237 -4.40 23.03 1.99
CA VAL A 237 -4.27 23.00 3.47
C VAL A 237 -2.81 22.87 3.90
N ASN A 238 -2.15 24.00 4.17
CA ASN A 238 -0.77 23.95 4.71
C ASN A 238 -0.70 23.50 6.17
N ARG A 239 -1.82 23.48 6.92
CA ARG A 239 -1.80 23.20 8.37
C ARG A 239 -2.32 21.81 8.79
N ASN A 240 -2.98 21.05 7.91
CA ASN A 240 -3.64 19.77 8.27
C ASN A 240 -3.29 18.56 7.37
N GLN A 241 -2.20 18.57 6.59
CA GLN A 241 -1.93 17.46 5.65
C GLN A 241 -1.60 16.13 6.33
N LEU A 242 -0.84 16.14 7.45
CA LEU A 242 -0.56 14.92 8.20
C LEU A 242 -1.82 14.34 8.84
N TYR A 243 -2.69 15.22 9.34
CA TYR A 243 -4.01 14.82 9.84
C TYR A 243 -4.86 14.20 8.73
N ASN A 244 -4.92 14.84 7.55
CA ASN A 244 -5.68 14.33 6.42
C ASN A 244 -5.12 13.00 5.91
N LEU A 245 -3.79 12.88 5.82
CA LEU A 245 -3.10 11.64 5.48
C LEU A 245 -3.51 10.53 6.44
N GLN A 246 -3.37 10.74 7.75
CA GLN A 246 -3.72 9.74 8.75
C GLN A 246 -5.21 9.35 8.64
N LYS A 247 -6.12 10.33 8.59
CA LYS A 247 -7.56 10.05 8.55
C LYS A 247 -8.00 9.35 7.27
N THR A 248 -7.37 9.69 6.16
CA THR A 248 -7.63 8.99 4.90
C THR A 248 -7.04 7.58 4.92
N LEU A 249 -5.84 7.38 5.47
CA LEU A 249 -5.24 6.06 5.68
C LEU A 249 -6.08 5.15 6.59
N GLU A 250 -6.70 5.71 7.62
CA GLU A 250 -7.60 4.96 8.51
C GLU A 250 -8.88 4.50 7.78
N ARG A 251 -9.33 5.24 6.75
CA ARG A 251 -10.47 4.88 5.90
C ARG A 251 -10.09 3.91 4.80
N VAL A 252 -8.97 4.14 4.13
CA VAL A 252 -8.52 3.26 3.05
C VAL A 252 -7.99 1.98 3.69
N ASN A 253 -8.61 0.84 3.39
CA ASN A 253 -8.23 -0.43 4.00
C ASN A 253 -6.90 -0.94 3.41
N ILE A 254 -5.79 -0.32 3.82
CA ILE A 254 -4.44 -0.68 3.35
C ILE A 254 -4.13 -2.11 3.73
N LYS A 255 -3.53 -2.86 2.80
CA LYS A 255 -3.26 -4.29 2.95
C LYS A 255 -1.77 -4.59 2.74
N GLN A 256 -1.42 -5.84 3.02
CA GLN A 256 -0.08 -6.38 2.79
C GLN A 256 0.40 -6.09 1.35
N ASN A 257 1.62 -5.57 1.25
CA ASN A 257 2.32 -5.16 0.03
C ASN A 257 1.77 -3.91 -0.69
N ASP A 258 0.81 -3.20 -0.12
CA ASP A 258 0.49 -1.85 -0.59
C ASP A 258 1.64 -0.86 -0.29
N ILE A 259 1.60 0.29 -0.93
CA ILE A 259 2.63 1.33 -0.83
C ILE A 259 1.97 2.69 -0.66
N VAL A 260 2.48 3.49 0.27
CA VAL A 260 2.02 4.86 0.52
C VAL A 260 3.18 5.81 0.25
N PHE A 261 2.96 6.78 -0.63
CA PHE A 261 3.83 7.93 -0.81
C PHE A 261 3.18 9.16 -0.21
N PHE A 262 3.91 9.84 0.68
CA PHE A 262 3.55 11.16 1.15
C PHE A 262 4.49 12.20 0.54
N MET A 263 3.93 13.04 -0.33
CA MET A 263 4.68 14.03 -1.10
C MET A 263 4.40 15.42 -0.55
N HIS A 264 5.45 16.19 -0.24
CA HIS A 264 5.30 17.48 0.44
C HIS A 264 6.33 18.53 0.01
N ASN A 265 6.05 19.78 0.41
CA ASN A 265 6.97 20.92 0.36
C ASN A 265 7.10 21.46 1.81
N ILE A 266 8.21 22.11 2.18
CA ILE A 266 8.45 22.57 3.56
C ILE A 266 7.42 23.58 4.09
N ASN A 267 6.67 24.25 3.20
CA ASN A 267 5.60 25.20 3.60
C ASN A 267 4.50 24.58 4.50
N MET A 268 4.49 23.25 4.67
CA MET A 268 3.68 22.55 5.67
C MET A 268 4.11 22.80 7.12
N TYR A 269 5.39 23.00 7.35
CA TYR A 269 5.93 23.23 8.67
C TYR A 269 6.02 24.74 8.85
N SER A 270 5.32 25.28 9.84
CA SER A 270 5.55 26.68 10.20
C SER A 270 7.04 26.90 10.47
N GLN A 271 7.55 28.13 10.33
CA GLN A 271 8.97 28.46 10.52
C GLN A 271 9.45 28.31 11.99
N ASP A 272 9.33 27.09 12.52
CA ASP A 272 9.43 26.71 13.93
C ASP A 272 9.94 25.26 14.01
N LYS A 273 11.09 25.09 14.64
CA LYS A 273 11.79 23.81 14.77
C LYS A 273 10.98 22.78 15.55
N ASP A 274 10.25 23.20 16.58
CA ASP A 274 9.52 22.27 17.45
C ASP A 274 8.37 21.60 16.68
N LYS A 275 7.74 22.33 15.77
CA LYS A 275 6.70 21.78 14.90
C LYS A 275 7.23 20.86 13.82
N VAL A 276 8.46 21.10 13.32
CA VAL A 276 9.14 20.13 12.45
C VAL A 276 9.35 18.81 13.20
N LEU A 277 9.88 18.88 14.43
CA LEU A 277 10.11 17.68 15.26
C LEU A 277 8.81 16.96 15.62
N TYR A 278 7.76 17.70 15.99
CA TYR A 278 6.43 17.13 16.23
C TYR A 278 5.89 16.40 14.99
N SER A 279 6.06 17.00 13.83
CA SER A 279 5.63 16.41 12.57
C SER A 279 6.39 15.12 12.23
N VAL A 280 7.68 15.05 12.55
CA VAL A 280 8.47 13.82 12.39
C VAL A 280 7.99 12.74 13.34
N SER A 281 7.67 13.09 14.59
CA SER A 281 7.06 12.14 15.52
C SER A 281 5.76 11.58 14.96
N TRP A 282 4.90 12.42 14.38
CA TRP A 282 3.65 11.98 13.77
C TRP A 282 3.88 11.12 12.51
N LEU A 283 4.83 11.50 11.66
CA LEU A 283 5.21 10.70 10.49
C LEU A 283 5.73 9.31 10.88
N LYS A 284 6.42 9.19 12.02
CA LYS A 284 6.83 7.91 12.58
C LYS A 284 5.64 7.04 12.96
N ASP A 285 4.62 7.62 13.60
CA ASP A 285 3.39 6.90 13.96
C ASP A 285 2.64 6.42 12.71
N ILE A 286 2.57 7.25 11.67
CA ILE A 286 1.98 6.88 10.37
C ILE A 286 2.80 5.78 9.69
N GLN A 287 4.13 5.86 9.72
CA GLN A 287 4.99 4.81 9.18
C GLN A 287 4.74 3.48 9.90
N GLN A 288 4.68 3.50 11.23
CA GLN A 288 4.41 2.29 12.02
C GLN A 288 3.03 1.71 11.70
N TYR A 289 2.00 2.56 11.58
CA TYR A 289 0.66 2.15 11.16
C TYR A 289 0.66 1.39 9.83
N CYS A 290 1.47 1.84 8.87
CA CYS A 290 1.63 1.18 7.57
C CYS A 290 2.38 -0.14 7.72
N LEU A 291 3.50 -0.16 8.44
CA LEU A 291 4.35 -1.34 8.63
C LEU A 291 3.62 -2.48 9.34
N ASP A 292 2.78 -2.18 10.34
CA ASP A 292 1.97 -3.17 11.07
C ASP A 292 0.98 -3.91 10.16
N ARG A 293 0.67 -3.33 8.99
CA ARG A 293 -0.21 -3.92 7.95
C ARG A 293 0.56 -4.46 6.75
N GLY A 294 1.90 -4.49 6.83
CA GLY A 294 2.78 -4.88 5.75
C GLY A 294 2.75 -3.93 4.54
N CYS A 295 2.36 -2.68 4.76
CA CYS A 295 2.36 -1.61 3.76
C CYS A 295 3.64 -0.78 3.89
N LYS A 296 4.27 -0.44 2.75
CA LYS A 296 5.47 0.41 2.74
C LYS A 296 5.06 1.88 2.81
N PHE A 297 5.87 2.71 3.46
CA PHE A 297 5.65 4.16 3.57
C PHE A 297 6.91 4.92 3.15
N TYR A 298 6.75 5.90 2.27
CA TYR A 298 7.83 6.71 1.72
C TYR A 298 7.45 8.19 1.76
N ILE A 299 8.42 9.05 2.08
CA ILE A 299 8.28 10.50 2.00
C ILE A 299 9.06 11.01 0.80
N ILE A 300 8.45 11.90 0.03
CA ILE A 300 9.10 12.61 -1.08
C ILE A 300 8.99 14.10 -0.83
N LYS A 301 10.14 14.79 -0.81
CA LYS A 301 10.18 16.25 -0.92
C LYS A 301 10.21 16.62 -2.39
N PHE A 302 9.22 17.40 -2.81
CA PHE A 302 9.18 17.96 -4.15
C PHE A 302 10.25 19.05 -4.34
N PRO A 303 10.79 19.23 -5.56
CA PRO A 303 11.64 20.36 -5.87
C PRO A 303 10.83 21.66 -5.83
N ARG A 304 11.47 22.76 -5.38
CA ARG A 304 10.86 24.10 -5.40
C ARG A 304 11.61 24.99 -6.37
N LEU A 305 10.90 25.91 -7.01
CA LEU A 305 11.49 26.86 -7.95
C LEU A 305 12.60 27.70 -7.29
N VAL A 306 12.41 28.07 -6.02
CA VAL A 306 13.39 28.84 -5.23
C VAL A 306 14.69 28.08 -4.92
N ASP A 307 14.70 26.75 -5.05
CA ASP A 307 15.90 25.92 -4.85
C ASP A 307 16.71 25.75 -6.15
N ARG A 308 16.24 26.35 -7.25
CA ARG A 308 16.86 26.19 -8.56
C ARG A 308 18.11 27.07 -8.69
N LYS A 309 19.25 26.45 -9.03
CA LYS A 309 20.55 27.14 -9.21
C LYS A 309 20.64 27.94 -10.51
N VAL A 310 20.02 27.44 -11.57
CA VAL A 310 20.01 28.07 -12.91
C VAL A 310 18.58 28.09 -13.41
N LEU A 311 18.00 29.28 -13.54
CA LEU A 311 16.64 29.48 -14.03
C LEU A 311 16.62 29.39 -15.56
N THR A 312 15.55 28.80 -16.09
CA THR A 312 15.22 28.94 -17.51
C THR A 312 14.56 30.30 -17.77
N GLU A 313 14.51 30.74 -19.03
CA GLU A 313 13.86 32.01 -19.41
C GLU A 313 12.40 32.08 -18.92
N LEU A 314 11.66 30.98 -19.06
CA LEU A 314 10.28 30.87 -18.57
C LEU A 314 10.20 31.03 -17.03
N GLU A 315 11.13 30.43 -16.31
CA GLU A 315 11.16 30.48 -14.84
C GLU A 315 11.61 31.85 -14.32
N GLU A 316 12.49 32.54 -15.04
CA GLU A 316 12.77 33.96 -14.77
C GLU A 316 11.51 34.81 -14.92
N ILE A 317 10.69 34.56 -15.94
CA ILE A 317 9.42 35.24 -16.14
C ILE A 317 8.45 34.94 -14.99
N ILE A 318 8.31 33.67 -14.60
CA ILE A 318 7.45 33.24 -13.48
C ILE A 318 7.84 33.99 -12.19
N ILE A 319 9.14 34.03 -11.87
CA ILE A 319 9.64 34.73 -10.66
C ILE A 319 9.37 36.24 -10.73
N ARG A 320 9.57 36.88 -11.88
CA ARG A 320 9.32 38.32 -12.07
C ARG A 320 7.82 38.66 -11.96
N GLN A 321 6.93 37.76 -12.38
CA GLN A 321 5.49 38.01 -12.41
C GLN A 321 4.75 37.64 -11.11
N TRP A 322 5.43 37.02 -10.13
CA TRP A 322 4.82 36.56 -8.88
C TRP A 322 4.03 37.70 -8.17
N PRO A 323 2.73 37.52 -7.87
CA PRO A 323 1.89 38.52 -7.19
C PRO A 323 2.47 39.11 -5.89
N ALA A 324 3.21 38.34 -5.08
CA ALA A 324 3.88 38.84 -3.89
C ALA A 324 5.02 39.84 -4.22
N ALA A 325 5.60 39.76 -5.42
CA ALA A 325 6.57 40.73 -5.92
C ALA A 325 5.95 42.07 -6.32
N LYS A 326 4.67 42.07 -6.75
CA LYS A 326 3.94 43.30 -7.09
C LYS A 326 3.15 43.90 -5.92
N LEU A 327 2.71 43.08 -4.96
CA LEU A 327 1.85 43.51 -3.84
C LEU A 327 2.59 44.22 -2.70
N THR A 328 3.91 44.05 -2.61
CA THR A 328 4.75 44.90 -1.78
C THR A 328 5.95 45.36 -2.57
N LEU A 329 5.97 46.65 -2.86
CA LEU A 329 7.13 47.46 -3.23
C LEU A 329 7.24 47.71 -4.74
N SER A 330 7.41 48.99 -5.07
CA SER A 330 7.66 49.57 -6.38
C SER A 330 9.00 49.16 -7.01
N ASP A 331 9.65 48.10 -6.54
CA ASP A 331 10.99 47.68 -6.99
C ASP A 331 11.08 46.15 -7.05
N ASP A 332 11.13 45.58 -8.26
CA ASP A 332 11.23 44.14 -8.54
C ASP A 332 12.40 43.42 -7.81
N LYS A 333 13.41 44.17 -7.32
CA LYS A 333 14.55 43.64 -6.55
C LYS A 333 14.21 43.17 -5.13
N LYS A 334 13.21 43.76 -4.46
CA LYS A 334 12.97 43.51 -3.03
C LYS A 334 12.23 42.19 -2.74
N ALA A 335 11.46 41.69 -3.71
CA ALA A 335 10.75 40.42 -3.60
C ALA A 335 11.71 39.22 -3.70
N TYR A 336 12.62 39.27 -4.68
CA TYR A 336 13.70 38.30 -4.82
C TYR A 336 14.62 38.29 -3.59
N GLN A 337 14.99 39.47 -3.07
CA GLN A 337 15.75 39.58 -1.82
C GLN A 337 15.01 38.99 -0.61
N LYS A 338 13.67 39.11 -0.51
CA LYS A 338 12.90 38.45 0.57
C LYS A 338 12.89 36.93 0.44
N ALA A 339 12.79 36.40 -0.78
CA ALA A 339 12.92 34.97 -1.04
C ALA A 339 14.31 34.46 -0.67
N GLU A 340 15.38 35.20 -1.05
CA GLU A 340 16.76 34.91 -0.63
C GLU A 340 16.96 34.95 0.89
N VAL A 341 16.21 35.77 1.64
CA VAL A 341 16.31 35.85 3.11
C VAL A 341 15.51 34.75 3.82
N ALA A 342 14.36 34.33 3.26
CA ALA A 342 13.58 33.21 3.78
C ALA A 342 14.24 31.85 3.50
N HIS A 343 14.93 31.74 2.36
CA HIS A 343 15.54 30.51 1.86
C HIS A 343 16.54 29.85 2.83
N PRO A 344 17.47 30.56 3.50
CA PRO A 344 18.37 29.97 4.50
C PRO A 344 17.66 29.35 5.70
N LYS A 345 16.58 29.98 6.18
CA LYS A 345 15.79 29.46 7.31
C LYS A 345 15.01 28.22 6.90
N ASP A 346 14.42 28.23 5.71
CA ASP A 346 13.73 27.06 5.17
C ASP A 346 14.73 25.91 4.96
N LYS A 347 15.93 26.17 4.44
CA LYS A 347 17.00 25.16 4.32
C LYS A 347 17.42 24.59 5.68
N GLU A 348 17.48 25.41 6.73
CA GLU A 348 17.76 24.92 8.09
C GLU A 348 16.67 23.96 8.57
N LEU A 349 15.39 24.30 8.36
CA LEU A 349 14.27 23.45 8.74
C LEU A 349 14.17 22.18 7.87
N GLU A 350 14.52 22.25 6.59
CA GLU A 350 14.62 21.08 5.71
C GLU A 350 15.69 20.11 6.18
N ASN A 351 16.87 20.64 6.54
CA ASN A 351 17.94 19.83 7.10
C ASN A 351 17.55 19.19 8.42
N LEU A 352 16.79 19.90 9.27
CA LEU A 352 16.24 19.36 10.51
C LEU A 352 15.26 18.22 10.24
N LEU A 353 14.31 18.43 9.33
CA LEU A 353 13.34 17.41 8.91
C LEU A 353 14.07 16.17 8.40
N TYR A 354 14.97 16.34 7.43
CA TYR A 354 15.75 15.27 6.82
C TYR A 354 16.59 14.48 7.84
N THR A 355 17.24 15.19 8.75
CA THR A 355 18.04 14.56 9.81
C THR A 355 17.15 13.79 10.77
N ALA A 356 16.03 14.37 11.17
CA ALA A 356 15.10 13.74 12.10
C ALA A 356 14.37 12.54 11.48
N THR A 357 14.01 12.57 10.20
CA THR A 357 13.46 11.41 9.48
C THR A 357 14.51 10.29 9.37
N LYS A 358 15.78 10.62 9.10
CA LYS A 358 16.88 9.64 9.09
C LYS A 358 17.08 8.97 10.44
N ILE A 359 17.13 9.75 11.53
CA ILE A 359 17.28 9.22 12.90
C ILE A 359 16.14 8.25 13.24
N ASN A 360 14.93 8.52 12.75
CA ASN A 360 13.76 7.69 12.98
C ASN A 360 13.57 6.58 11.92
N ASN A 361 14.53 6.36 11.02
CA ASN A 361 14.45 5.37 9.93
C ASN A 361 13.20 5.52 9.04
N ILE A 362 12.75 6.75 8.82
CA ILE A 362 11.66 7.08 7.91
C ILE A 362 12.25 7.27 6.50
N PRO A 363 11.90 6.44 5.50
CA PRO A 363 12.38 6.60 4.13
C PRO A 363 12.00 7.96 3.55
N TYR A 364 13.00 8.77 3.23
CA TYR A 364 12.84 10.14 2.74
C TYR A 364 13.69 10.36 1.50
N PHE A 365 13.07 10.82 0.43
CA PHE A 365 13.72 11.13 -0.84
C PHE A 365 13.57 12.62 -1.15
N ASP A 366 14.69 13.30 -1.40
CA ASP A 366 14.70 14.70 -1.80
C ASP A 366 14.83 14.79 -3.32
N PHE A 367 13.81 15.30 -4.01
CA PHE A 367 13.81 15.42 -5.47
C PHE A 367 14.42 16.74 -5.98
N GLU A 368 15.05 17.55 -5.11
CA GLU A 368 15.73 18.78 -5.51
C GLU A 368 16.85 18.56 -6.56
N TYR A 369 17.53 17.40 -6.55
CA TYR A 369 18.55 17.10 -7.57
C TYR A 369 17.97 16.98 -8.98
N LEU A 370 16.66 16.71 -9.13
CA LEU A 370 16.05 16.63 -10.45
C LEU A 370 16.19 17.95 -11.22
N ILE A 371 16.01 19.09 -10.54
CA ILE A 371 16.04 20.43 -11.15
C ILE A 371 17.43 21.04 -11.23
N ASN A 372 18.42 20.49 -10.51
CA ASN A 372 19.76 21.07 -10.39
C ASN A 372 20.86 20.20 -11.00
N GLU A 373 20.68 18.88 -11.04
CA GLU A 373 21.71 17.93 -11.47
C GLU A 373 21.24 17.10 -12.68
N LYS A 374 20.02 16.53 -12.61
CA LYS A 374 19.50 15.66 -13.68
C LYS A 374 18.97 16.46 -14.88
N TYR A 375 18.27 17.57 -14.64
CA TYR A 375 17.62 18.39 -15.68
C TYR A 375 17.86 19.91 -15.52
N PRO A 376 19.12 20.38 -15.41
CA PRO A 376 19.42 21.77 -15.02
C PRO A 376 18.95 22.83 -16.04
N HIS A 377 18.83 22.48 -17.32
CA HIS A 377 18.52 23.43 -18.40
C HIS A 377 17.08 23.34 -18.92
N GLU A 378 16.28 22.46 -18.33
CA GLU A 378 14.91 22.26 -18.77
C GLU A 378 13.94 22.91 -17.80
N SER A 379 12.96 23.64 -18.33
CA SER A 379 11.86 24.13 -17.50
C SER A 379 11.25 22.95 -16.73
N PHE A 380 10.82 23.22 -15.50
CA PHE A 380 10.20 22.23 -14.63
C PHE A 380 8.85 22.70 -14.07
N PHE A 381 8.68 24.02 -13.98
CA PHE A 381 7.58 24.66 -13.29
C PHE A 381 6.64 25.42 -14.24
N VAL A 382 5.34 25.42 -13.90
CA VAL A 382 4.30 26.20 -14.58
C VAL A 382 4.03 27.52 -13.83
N ASP A 383 4.14 27.47 -12.51
CA ASP A 383 4.08 28.63 -11.61
C ASP A 383 5.14 28.47 -10.51
N GLU A 384 5.02 29.16 -9.38
CA GLU A 384 6.01 29.09 -8.31
C GLU A 384 6.15 27.71 -7.64
N ALA A 385 5.18 26.82 -7.80
CA ALA A 385 5.07 25.57 -7.05
C ALA A 385 4.72 24.33 -7.90
N HIS A 386 3.98 24.49 -8.99
CA HIS A 386 3.41 23.38 -9.76
C HIS A 386 4.23 23.04 -11.00
N PHE A 387 4.07 21.81 -11.46
CA PHE A 387 4.87 21.22 -12.53
C PHE A 387 4.08 21.11 -13.84
N HIS A 388 4.77 21.22 -14.96
CA HIS A 388 4.19 20.84 -16.26
C HIS A 388 4.29 19.33 -16.48
N SER A 389 3.61 18.81 -17.50
CA SER A 389 3.51 17.36 -17.75
C SER A 389 4.85 16.64 -17.84
N ARG A 390 5.84 17.20 -18.56
CA ARG A 390 7.19 16.59 -18.66
C ARG A 390 7.87 16.44 -17.30
N ALA A 391 7.66 17.38 -16.38
CA ALA A 391 8.20 17.32 -15.02
C ALA A 391 7.43 16.30 -14.18
N ASN A 392 6.10 16.22 -14.31
CA ASN A 392 5.31 15.13 -13.71
C ASN A 392 5.81 13.75 -14.15
N LYS A 393 6.09 13.58 -15.45
CA LYS A 393 6.68 12.35 -15.99
C LYS A 393 8.03 12.03 -15.38
N ARG A 394 8.90 13.02 -15.17
CA ARG A 394 10.22 12.82 -14.53
C ARG A 394 10.12 12.40 -13.08
N ILE A 395 9.24 13.06 -12.33
CA ILE A 395 8.94 12.71 -10.95
C ILE A 395 8.41 11.27 -10.89
N ALA A 396 7.46 10.91 -11.77
CA ALA A 396 6.92 9.55 -11.85
C ALA A 396 8.00 8.51 -12.20
N THR A 397 8.91 8.83 -13.14
CA THR A 397 10.06 7.98 -13.46
C THR A 397 10.95 7.77 -12.24
N GLU A 398 11.22 8.81 -11.47
CA GLU A 398 12.07 8.70 -10.27
C GLU A 398 11.41 7.85 -9.17
N ILE A 399 10.09 8.02 -8.97
CA ILE A 399 9.31 7.16 -8.07
C ILE A 399 9.37 5.70 -8.53
N TYR A 400 9.24 5.46 -9.84
CA TYR A 400 9.36 4.14 -10.41
C TYR A 400 10.75 3.52 -10.19
N GLU A 401 11.82 4.30 -10.35
CA GLU A 401 13.20 3.86 -10.06
C GLU A 401 13.36 3.46 -8.57
N ILE A 402 12.79 4.23 -7.65
CA ILE A 402 12.76 3.88 -6.22
C ILE A 402 12.02 2.56 -5.98
N LEU A 403 10.87 2.37 -6.62
CA LEU A 403 10.08 1.14 -6.51
C LEU A 403 10.84 -0.07 -7.04
N GLN A 404 11.49 0.05 -8.21
CA GLN A 404 12.34 -0.98 -8.80
C GLN A 404 13.42 -1.47 -7.82
N LEU A 405 14.15 -0.52 -7.23
CA LEU A 405 15.19 -0.83 -6.25
C LEU A 405 14.60 -1.50 -5.00
N SER A 406 13.44 -1.03 -4.53
CA SER A 406 12.75 -1.61 -3.37
C SER A 406 12.31 -3.06 -3.61
N PHE A 407 11.83 -3.39 -4.82
CA PHE A 407 11.39 -4.73 -5.17
C PHE A 407 12.58 -5.68 -5.31
N LYS A 408 13.65 -5.21 -5.95
CA LYS A 408 14.89 -5.98 -6.08
C LYS A 408 15.51 -6.29 -4.73
N LEU A 409 15.53 -5.33 -3.81
CA LEU A 409 16.01 -5.52 -2.45
C LEU A 409 15.20 -6.59 -1.72
N GLN A 410 13.87 -6.51 -1.78
CA GLN A 410 12.97 -7.47 -1.15
C GLN A 410 13.17 -8.89 -1.70
N GLN A 411 13.28 -9.03 -3.03
CA GLN A 411 13.55 -10.33 -3.66
C GLN A 411 14.90 -10.90 -3.22
N THR A 412 15.93 -10.06 -3.15
CA THR A 412 17.28 -10.47 -2.70
C THR A 412 17.27 -10.92 -1.24
N GLN A 413 16.58 -10.19 -0.36
CA GLN A 413 16.43 -10.55 1.05
C GLN A 413 15.69 -11.88 1.22
N GLN A 414 14.62 -12.10 0.46
CA GLN A 414 13.87 -13.36 0.49
C GLN A 414 14.73 -14.53 0.03
N ALA A 415 15.49 -14.36 -1.06
CA ALA A 415 16.41 -15.38 -1.55
C ALA A 415 17.50 -15.72 -0.52
N ALA A 416 18.06 -14.70 0.15
CA ALA A 416 19.04 -14.90 1.22
C ALA A 416 18.45 -15.66 2.42
N GLN A 417 17.24 -15.30 2.86
CA GLN A 417 16.54 -16.01 3.94
C GLN A 417 16.29 -17.48 3.59
N GLN A 418 15.84 -17.76 2.36
CA GLN A 418 15.64 -19.13 1.89
C GLN A 418 16.96 -19.93 1.87
N TYR A 419 18.05 -19.31 1.43
CA TYR A 419 19.37 -19.92 1.45
C TYR A 419 19.81 -20.26 2.88
N PHE A 420 19.75 -19.31 3.82
CA PHE A 420 20.15 -19.57 5.21
C PHE A 420 19.27 -20.63 5.88
N ALA A 421 17.96 -20.62 5.62
CA ALA A 421 17.07 -21.66 6.12
C ALA A 421 17.43 -23.06 5.57
N LYS A 422 17.87 -23.14 4.30
CA LYS A 422 18.39 -24.39 3.73
C LYS A 422 19.68 -24.82 4.43
N GLU A 423 20.66 -23.93 4.56
CA GLU A 423 21.94 -24.23 5.23
C GLU A 423 21.75 -24.69 6.67
N GLU A 424 20.86 -24.04 7.42
CA GLU A 424 20.53 -24.44 8.80
C GLU A 424 19.97 -25.86 8.85
N ARG A 425 19.04 -26.22 7.95
CA ARG A 425 18.48 -27.57 7.85
C ARG A 425 19.55 -28.60 7.51
N GLU A 426 20.43 -28.30 6.56
CA GLU A 426 21.50 -29.21 6.17
C GLU A 426 22.52 -29.41 7.28
N PHE A 427 22.84 -28.35 8.03
CA PHE A 427 23.71 -28.45 9.20
C PHE A 427 23.08 -29.30 10.30
N LYS A 428 21.79 -29.09 10.63
CA LYS A 428 21.05 -29.94 11.59
C LYS A 428 21.04 -31.41 11.16
N SER A 429 20.76 -31.69 9.89
CA SER A 429 20.83 -33.04 9.32
C SER A 429 22.22 -33.66 9.47
N PHE A 430 23.28 -32.92 9.15
CA PHE A 430 24.65 -33.37 9.33
C PHE A 430 24.93 -33.74 10.80
N ILE A 431 24.56 -32.87 11.73
CA ILE A 431 24.75 -33.12 13.16
C ILE A 431 23.99 -34.38 13.62
N LEU A 432 22.74 -34.56 13.21
CA LEU A 432 21.94 -35.75 13.56
C LEU A 432 22.57 -37.04 13.04
N THR A 433 23.00 -37.06 11.77
CA THR A 433 23.66 -38.24 11.20
C THR A 433 25.03 -38.52 11.85
N LYS A 434 25.71 -37.50 12.38
CA LYS A 434 26.96 -37.67 13.13
C LYS A 434 26.76 -38.15 14.55
N TYR A 435 25.73 -37.69 15.26
CA TYR A 435 25.41 -38.22 16.59
C TYR A 435 24.96 -39.69 16.56
N HIS A 436 24.31 -40.12 15.46
CA HIS A 436 23.86 -41.50 15.24
C HIS A 436 24.67 -42.21 14.15
N GLU A 437 25.98 -41.90 14.05
CA GLU A 437 26.83 -42.32 12.93
C GLU A 437 26.85 -43.85 12.73
N ASN A 438 26.87 -44.63 13.81
CA ASN A 438 26.90 -46.08 13.72
C ASN A 438 25.59 -46.66 13.13
N GLU A 439 24.43 -46.23 13.64
CA GLU A 439 23.13 -46.66 13.10
C GLU A 439 22.93 -46.17 11.67
N TRP A 440 23.34 -44.94 11.39
CA TRP A 440 23.25 -44.33 10.08
C TRP A 440 24.08 -45.09 9.04
N MET A 441 25.36 -45.34 9.35
CA MET A 441 26.27 -46.07 8.47
C MET A 441 25.81 -47.51 8.24
N SER A 442 25.29 -48.17 9.27
CA SER A 442 24.72 -49.52 9.15
C SER A 442 23.51 -49.54 8.21
N TYR A 443 22.57 -48.60 8.40
CA TYR A 443 21.36 -48.50 7.58
C TYR A 443 21.69 -48.23 6.10
N ILE A 444 22.54 -47.25 5.82
CA ILE A 444 22.94 -46.91 4.45
C ILE A 444 23.76 -48.01 3.81
N LYS A 445 24.65 -48.67 4.55
CA LYS A 445 25.41 -49.82 4.06
C LYS A 445 24.45 -50.95 3.63
N GLN A 446 23.46 -51.28 4.46
CA GLN A 446 22.45 -52.29 4.13
C GLN A 446 21.67 -51.92 2.86
N LEU A 447 21.26 -50.65 2.71
CA LEU A 447 20.57 -50.20 1.50
C LEU A 447 21.46 -50.32 0.26
N LYS A 448 22.73 -49.91 0.33
CA LYS A 448 23.68 -49.98 -0.79
C LYS A 448 24.01 -51.41 -1.19
N GLU A 449 24.18 -52.31 -0.22
CA GLU A 449 24.48 -53.73 -0.47
C GLU A 449 23.27 -54.46 -1.07
N ALA A 450 22.06 -54.16 -0.58
CA ALA A 450 20.83 -54.76 -1.09
C ALA A 450 20.41 -54.20 -2.46
N TYR A 451 20.71 -52.93 -2.73
CA TYR A 451 20.31 -52.21 -3.94
C TYR A 451 21.49 -51.45 -4.56
N PRO A 452 22.47 -52.16 -5.14
CA PRO A 452 23.61 -51.52 -5.78
C PRO A 452 23.17 -50.65 -6.97
N GLN A 453 23.77 -49.46 -7.05
CA GLN A 453 23.47 -48.41 -8.04
C GLN A 453 23.79 -48.75 -9.51
N THR A 454 24.14 -50.00 -9.81
CA THR A 454 24.54 -50.46 -11.14
C THR A 454 23.37 -50.61 -12.13
N LYS A 455 22.12 -50.45 -11.66
CA LYS A 455 20.90 -50.40 -12.49
C LYS A 455 20.16 -49.07 -12.24
N GLN A 456 20.43 -48.06 -13.07
CA GLN A 456 19.91 -46.69 -13.01
C GLN A 456 18.42 -46.54 -13.39
N THR A 457 17.51 -47.38 -12.86
CA THR A 457 16.08 -47.12 -13.05
C THR A 457 15.63 -46.07 -12.04
N ALA A 458 14.98 -45.00 -12.52
CA ALA A 458 14.39 -43.99 -11.65
C ALA A 458 13.34 -44.65 -10.75
N ALA A 459 13.48 -44.48 -9.45
CA ALA A 459 12.59 -45.07 -8.47
C ALA A 459 11.67 -44.01 -7.86
N ALA A 460 10.60 -44.50 -7.25
CA ALA A 460 9.74 -43.73 -6.39
C ALA A 460 9.68 -44.29 -4.97
N ALA A 461 9.16 -43.49 -4.05
CA ALA A 461 8.97 -43.90 -2.67
C ALA A 461 7.56 -43.60 -2.15
N ILE A 462 7.09 -44.49 -1.28
CA ILE A 462 5.97 -44.27 -0.37
C ILE A 462 6.46 -44.57 1.04
N VAL A 463 6.07 -43.76 2.01
CA VAL A 463 6.29 -44.03 3.43
C VAL A 463 4.94 -44.24 4.10
N VAL A 464 4.73 -45.38 4.75
CA VAL A 464 3.46 -45.76 5.37
C VAL A 464 3.65 -46.34 6.76
N ASN A 465 2.75 -45.97 7.68
CA ASN A 465 2.68 -46.62 8.98
C ASN A 465 1.85 -47.90 8.95
N CYS A 466 0.72 -47.92 8.23
CA CYS A 466 -0.18 -49.09 8.09
C CYS A 466 -0.61 -49.71 9.43
N ASN A 467 -1.26 -48.92 10.30
CA ASN A 467 -1.64 -49.33 11.66
C ASN A 467 -3.18 -49.46 11.84
N PRO A 468 -3.88 -50.39 11.17
CA PRO A 468 -3.38 -51.48 10.33
C PRO A 468 -3.35 -51.09 8.84
N PHE A 469 -2.98 -52.04 7.96
CA PHE A 469 -3.11 -51.89 6.51
C PHE A 469 -4.59 -51.74 6.10
N THR A 470 -4.91 -50.97 5.06
CA THR A 470 -6.31 -50.70 4.66
C THR A 470 -6.45 -50.70 3.15
N ASN A 471 -7.69 -50.74 2.64
CA ASN A 471 -7.95 -50.59 1.20
C ASN A 471 -7.46 -49.23 0.68
N GLY A 472 -7.43 -48.18 1.52
CA GLY A 472 -6.85 -46.88 1.16
C GLY A 472 -5.33 -46.95 0.97
N HIS A 473 -4.60 -47.68 1.83
CA HIS A 473 -3.16 -47.92 1.61
C HIS A 473 -2.92 -48.74 0.34
N LYS A 474 -3.74 -49.78 0.11
CA LYS A 474 -3.68 -50.60 -1.10
C LYS A 474 -3.84 -49.75 -2.35
N TYR A 475 -4.89 -48.93 -2.40
CA TYR A 475 -5.18 -48.01 -3.50
C TYR A 475 -4.03 -47.03 -3.75
N LEU A 476 -3.52 -46.37 -2.70
CA LEU A 476 -2.40 -45.44 -2.82
C LEU A 476 -1.16 -46.11 -3.45
N ILE A 477 -0.81 -47.30 -2.96
CA ILE A 477 0.39 -48.01 -3.39
C ILE A 477 0.22 -48.60 -4.79
N GLU A 478 -0.94 -49.17 -5.11
CA GLU A 478 -1.24 -49.68 -6.45
C GLU A 478 -1.22 -48.55 -7.49
N THR A 479 -1.81 -47.40 -7.16
CA THR A 479 -1.83 -46.23 -8.03
C THR A 479 -0.41 -45.69 -8.29
N ALA A 480 0.43 -45.61 -7.25
CA ALA A 480 1.82 -45.20 -7.40
C ALA A 480 2.66 -46.23 -8.17
N ALA A 481 2.43 -47.53 -7.93
CA ALA A 481 3.14 -48.60 -8.62
C ALA A 481 2.84 -48.63 -10.13
N GLN A 482 1.64 -48.21 -10.55
CA GLN A 482 1.29 -48.07 -11.97
C GLN A 482 2.01 -46.92 -12.68
N GLN A 483 2.47 -45.91 -11.93
CA GLN A 483 3.09 -44.70 -12.47
C GLN A 483 4.62 -44.72 -12.39
N THR A 484 5.21 -45.86 -12.01
CA THR A 484 6.65 -45.96 -11.69
C THR A 484 7.24 -47.29 -12.14
N GLU A 485 8.48 -47.26 -12.62
CA GLU A 485 9.20 -48.49 -12.96
C GLU A 485 9.59 -49.29 -11.71
N LYS A 486 9.93 -48.57 -10.63
CA LYS A 486 10.32 -49.13 -9.34
C LYS A 486 9.71 -48.31 -8.22
N LEU A 487 9.04 -48.98 -7.27
CA LEU A 487 8.47 -48.34 -6.09
C LEU A 487 9.03 -48.97 -4.80
N TYR A 488 9.64 -48.15 -3.96
CA TYR A 488 10.02 -48.51 -2.59
C TYR A 488 8.92 -48.11 -1.61
N VAL A 489 8.43 -49.06 -0.82
CA VAL A 489 7.44 -48.83 0.24
C VAL A 489 8.16 -48.98 1.58
N PHE A 490 8.45 -47.86 2.22
CA PHE A 490 9.02 -47.81 3.56
C PHE A 490 7.91 -47.97 4.60
N VAL A 491 8.01 -49.01 5.41
CA VAL A 491 7.12 -49.25 6.55
C VAL A 491 7.77 -48.67 7.79
N VAL A 492 7.09 -47.74 8.45
CA VAL A 492 7.60 -47.08 9.67
C VAL A 492 7.91 -48.12 10.74
N GLU A 493 9.17 -48.17 11.17
CA GLU A 493 9.70 -49.20 12.08
C GLU A 493 9.41 -48.92 13.56
N GLU A 494 9.16 -47.65 13.91
CA GLU A 494 8.86 -47.24 15.28
C GLU A 494 7.66 -48.02 15.87
N ASP A 495 7.86 -48.66 17.01
CA ASP A 495 6.88 -49.59 17.61
C ASP A 495 5.97 -48.93 18.65
N LYS A 496 5.54 -47.69 18.37
CA LYS A 496 4.58 -46.90 19.18
C LYS A 496 3.14 -46.98 18.66
N SER A 497 2.87 -47.94 17.77
CA SER A 497 1.56 -48.16 17.12
C SER A 497 0.70 -49.15 17.90
N VAL A 498 -0.58 -49.27 17.52
CA VAL A 498 -1.51 -50.24 18.12
C VAL A 498 -1.15 -51.67 17.71
N TYR A 499 -0.70 -51.83 16.47
CA TYR A 499 -0.12 -53.07 15.97
C TYR A 499 1.40 -52.94 15.84
N THR A 500 2.09 -54.03 16.16
CA THR A 500 3.55 -54.05 16.19
C THR A 500 4.15 -53.87 14.79
N PHE A 501 5.40 -53.41 14.68
CA PHE A 501 6.10 -53.33 13.40
C PHE A 501 6.06 -54.65 12.62
N LYS A 502 6.33 -55.78 13.29
CA LYS A 502 6.33 -57.10 12.64
C LYS A 502 4.96 -57.45 12.05
N GLU A 503 3.88 -57.16 12.77
CA GLU A 503 2.51 -57.37 12.29
C GLU A 503 2.21 -56.47 11.08
N ARG A 504 2.47 -55.17 11.19
CA ARG A 504 2.23 -54.19 10.11
C ARG A 504 3.04 -54.52 8.86
N TYR A 505 4.32 -54.85 9.03
CA TYR A 505 5.23 -55.20 7.94
C TYR A 505 4.78 -56.50 7.24
N SER A 506 4.34 -57.51 7.99
CA SER A 506 3.76 -58.74 7.43
C SER A 506 2.50 -58.45 6.62
N LEU A 507 1.58 -57.63 7.14
CA LEU A 507 0.36 -57.24 6.43
C LEU A 507 0.66 -56.50 5.13
N VAL A 508 1.61 -55.55 5.14
CA VAL A 508 2.04 -54.84 3.93
C VAL A 508 2.57 -55.83 2.90
N LYS A 509 3.42 -56.79 3.31
CA LYS A 509 3.96 -57.84 2.42
C LYS A 509 2.89 -58.73 1.82
N GLN A 510 1.97 -59.23 2.63
CA GLN A 510 0.91 -60.13 2.16
C GLN A 510 -0.02 -59.42 1.18
N ASN A 511 -0.44 -58.20 1.50
CA ASN A 511 -1.43 -57.48 0.70
C ASN A 511 -0.88 -56.88 -0.61
N LEU A 512 0.44 -56.84 -0.79
CA LEU A 512 1.11 -56.28 -1.97
C LEU A 512 1.94 -57.32 -2.75
N ALA A 513 1.85 -58.60 -2.40
CA ALA A 513 2.65 -59.67 -3.00
C ALA A 513 2.44 -59.81 -4.52
N HIS A 514 1.31 -59.35 -5.05
CA HIS A 514 1.00 -59.35 -6.48
C HIS A 514 1.75 -58.28 -7.28
N LEU A 515 2.30 -57.24 -6.64
CA LEU A 515 2.99 -56.13 -7.31
C LEU A 515 4.48 -56.43 -7.50
N LYS A 516 4.88 -56.76 -8.73
CA LYS A 516 6.26 -57.19 -9.06
C LYS A 516 7.31 -56.08 -9.01
N ASN A 517 6.90 -54.83 -9.22
CA ASN A 517 7.79 -53.66 -9.22
C ASN A 517 7.91 -52.98 -7.84
N VAL A 518 7.23 -53.51 -6.81
CA VAL A 518 7.23 -52.96 -5.46
C VAL A 518 8.26 -53.67 -4.58
N THR A 519 8.97 -52.91 -3.75
CA THR A 519 9.89 -53.44 -2.74
C THR A 519 9.60 -52.83 -1.39
N ILE A 520 9.36 -53.68 -0.40
CA ILE A 520 8.93 -53.27 0.94
C ILE A 520 10.15 -53.25 1.86
N LEU A 521 10.46 -52.08 2.41
CA LEU A 521 11.63 -51.82 3.22
C LEU A 521 11.22 -51.40 4.65
N PRO A 522 11.97 -51.78 5.68
CA PRO A 522 11.90 -51.07 6.95
C PRO A 522 12.35 -49.61 6.77
N SER A 523 11.73 -48.69 7.49
CA SER A 523 12.11 -47.27 7.46
C SER A 523 13.42 -46.96 8.20
N GLY A 524 13.89 -47.90 9.03
CA GLY A 524 14.99 -47.64 9.96
C GLY A 524 14.65 -46.55 10.98
N LYS A 525 15.68 -46.02 11.63
CA LYS A 525 15.58 -44.93 12.61
C LYS A 525 15.65 -43.53 11.99
N PHE A 526 15.55 -43.39 10.67
CA PHE A 526 15.83 -42.12 9.97
C PHE A 526 14.72 -41.66 9.02
N ILE A 527 13.57 -42.35 9.01
CA ILE A 527 12.37 -41.95 8.30
C ILE A 527 11.18 -42.09 9.26
N ILE A 528 10.53 -40.98 9.58
CA ILE A 528 9.39 -40.86 10.53
C ILE A 528 9.69 -41.63 11.82
N SER A 529 10.83 -41.32 12.45
CA SER A 529 11.28 -41.94 13.71
C SER A 529 11.29 -40.92 14.85
N GLN A 530 11.45 -41.37 16.09
CA GLN A 530 11.67 -40.43 17.20
C GLN A 530 12.94 -39.57 17.07
N ILE A 531 13.93 -40.00 16.30
CA ILE A 531 15.20 -39.28 16.12
C ILE A 531 15.02 -38.13 15.13
N THR A 532 14.25 -38.37 14.06
CA THR A 532 14.10 -37.40 12.97
C THR A 532 12.78 -36.64 13.01
N PHE A 533 11.79 -37.16 13.75
CA PHE A 533 10.42 -36.66 13.82
C PHE A 533 9.72 -37.09 15.13
N ALA A 534 10.21 -36.59 16.27
CA ALA A 534 9.69 -36.91 17.60
C ALA A 534 8.19 -36.58 17.77
N GLU A 535 7.72 -35.51 17.12
CA GLU A 535 6.35 -34.99 17.24
C GLU A 535 5.31 -35.88 16.55
N TYR A 536 5.68 -36.74 15.58
CA TYR A 536 4.74 -37.65 14.91
C TYR A 536 4.02 -38.58 15.90
N PHE A 537 4.69 -38.90 17.01
CA PHE A 537 4.22 -39.84 18.02
C PHE A 537 3.64 -39.15 19.26
N ASN A 538 3.82 -37.84 19.43
CA ASN A 538 3.35 -37.05 20.57
C ASN A 538 2.30 -36.05 20.10
N LYS A 539 1.03 -36.46 20.07
CA LYS A 539 -0.07 -35.70 19.44
C LYS A 539 -0.62 -34.53 20.27
N ASP A 540 -0.16 -34.35 21.51
CA ASP A 540 -0.86 -33.49 22.47
C ASP A 540 -0.11 -32.22 22.95
N ASP A 541 1.16 -31.94 22.58
CA ASP A 541 1.88 -30.79 23.20
C ASP A 541 2.99 -30.08 22.38
N ALA A 542 3.11 -30.27 21.06
CA ALA A 542 4.16 -29.59 20.27
C ALA A 542 3.62 -28.34 19.52
N PRO A 543 3.97 -27.10 19.92
CA PRO A 543 3.48 -25.88 19.25
C PRO A 543 4.08 -25.67 17.84
N THR A 544 5.14 -26.39 17.48
CA THR A 544 5.76 -26.36 16.15
C THR A 544 6.24 -27.75 15.75
N ILE A 545 5.74 -28.27 14.63
CA ILE A 545 6.12 -29.58 14.08
C ILE A 545 7.35 -29.39 13.16
N ASP A 546 8.56 -29.66 13.63
CA ASP A 546 9.79 -29.56 12.81
C ASP A 546 10.09 -30.88 12.08
N VAL A 547 9.40 -31.08 10.96
CA VAL A 547 9.55 -32.25 10.08
C VAL A 547 10.63 -32.08 9.03
N ALA A 548 11.27 -30.92 9.01
CA ALA A 548 12.20 -30.56 7.94
C ALA A 548 13.46 -31.43 7.98
N ASN A 549 13.89 -31.84 9.17
CA ASN A 549 15.06 -32.70 9.34
C ASN A 549 14.83 -34.10 8.74
N ASP A 550 13.68 -34.73 9.04
CA ASP A 550 13.29 -36.01 8.45
C ASP A 550 13.26 -35.99 6.92
N LEU A 551 12.64 -34.95 6.35
CA LEU A 551 12.56 -34.77 4.90
C LEU A 551 13.91 -34.49 4.26
N THR A 552 14.78 -33.72 4.94
CA THR A 552 16.13 -33.40 4.46
C THR A 552 17.01 -34.64 4.45
N ILE A 553 16.98 -35.45 5.53
CA ILE A 553 17.71 -36.73 5.59
C ILE A 553 17.22 -37.67 4.49
N PHE A 554 15.90 -37.81 4.34
CA PHE A 554 15.34 -38.62 3.26
C PHE A 554 15.81 -38.14 1.88
N ALA A 555 15.69 -36.85 1.60
CA ALA A 555 15.95 -36.30 0.26
C ALA A 555 17.45 -36.25 -0.09
N LYS A 556 18.31 -35.88 0.86
CA LYS A 556 19.75 -35.70 0.63
C LYS A 556 20.52 -37.00 0.70
N GLU A 557 20.08 -37.93 1.53
CA GLU A 557 20.92 -39.07 1.90
C GLU A 557 20.32 -40.44 1.52
N ILE A 558 19.00 -40.63 1.69
CA ILE A 558 18.35 -41.92 1.41
C ILE A 558 17.93 -42.02 -0.05
N ALA A 559 17.29 -40.96 -0.58
CA ALA A 559 16.78 -40.92 -1.93
C ALA A 559 17.88 -41.13 -2.99
N PRO A 560 19.09 -40.54 -2.89
CA PRO A 560 20.16 -40.79 -3.85
C PRO A 560 20.66 -42.24 -3.80
N VAL A 561 20.69 -42.87 -2.62
CA VAL A 561 21.13 -44.27 -2.45
C VAL A 561 20.19 -45.26 -3.15
N LEU A 562 18.96 -44.87 -3.44
CA LEU A 562 17.96 -45.71 -4.11
C LEU A 562 17.47 -45.12 -5.44
N ASN A 563 18.11 -44.04 -5.93
CA ASN A 563 17.72 -43.31 -7.13
C ASN A 563 16.25 -42.87 -7.13
N ILE A 564 15.75 -42.43 -5.97
CA ILE A 564 14.37 -41.98 -5.80
C ILE A 564 14.23 -40.56 -6.35
N THR A 565 13.37 -40.39 -7.34
CA THR A 565 13.07 -39.10 -8.00
C THR A 565 11.64 -38.65 -7.79
N LYS A 566 10.78 -39.53 -7.26
CA LYS A 566 9.37 -39.24 -6.96
C LYS A 566 9.00 -39.75 -5.58
N ARG A 567 8.17 -39.02 -4.85
CA ARG A 567 7.54 -39.47 -3.60
C ARG A 567 6.03 -39.35 -3.72
N PHE A 568 5.32 -40.42 -3.42
CA PHE A 568 3.87 -40.45 -3.43
C PHE A 568 3.32 -40.38 -2.01
N VAL A 569 2.25 -39.61 -1.83
CA VAL A 569 1.54 -39.48 -0.56
C VAL A 569 0.03 -39.45 -0.80
N GLY A 570 -0.74 -39.90 0.19
CA GLY A 570 -2.18 -39.70 0.18
C GLY A 570 -2.54 -38.30 0.68
N GLU A 571 -3.59 -37.72 0.12
CA GLU A 571 -4.22 -36.51 0.63
C GLU A 571 -4.72 -36.74 2.07
N GLU A 572 -4.41 -35.83 3.00
CA GLU A 572 -4.76 -35.96 4.41
C GLU A 572 -5.13 -34.61 5.04
N PRO A 573 -6.32 -34.04 4.70
CA PRO A 573 -6.70 -32.71 5.19
C PRO A 573 -7.23 -32.75 6.64
N TYR A 574 -7.54 -33.93 7.19
CA TYR A 574 -8.20 -34.07 8.49
C TYR A 574 -7.22 -34.32 9.64
N CYS A 575 -5.99 -34.78 9.36
CA CYS A 575 -4.93 -34.89 10.36
C CYS A 575 -3.96 -33.71 10.23
N GLN A 576 -4.02 -32.76 11.18
CA GLN A 576 -3.19 -31.55 11.17
C GLN A 576 -1.69 -31.85 11.02
N VAL A 577 -1.18 -32.85 11.75
CA VAL A 577 0.23 -33.26 11.71
C VAL A 577 0.63 -33.79 10.32
N THR A 578 -0.20 -34.65 9.74
CA THR A 578 0.10 -35.25 8.42
C THR A 578 -0.09 -34.23 7.30
N ASN A 579 -1.07 -33.34 7.39
CA ASN A 579 -1.23 -32.24 6.44
C ASN A 579 -0.02 -31.30 6.48
N ALA A 580 0.46 -30.93 7.68
CA ALA A 580 1.67 -30.13 7.84
C ALA A 580 2.90 -30.81 7.23
N TYR A 581 3.01 -32.13 7.39
CA TYR A 581 4.06 -32.94 6.74
C TYR A 581 3.97 -32.91 5.21
N ASN A 582 2.76 -33.07 4.63
CA ASN A 582 2.54 -32.97 3.18
C ASN A 582 2.90 -31.58 2.63
N LEU A 583 2.48 -30.51 3.31
CA LEU A 583 2.82 -29.14 2.94
C LEU A 583 4.34 -28.91 2.97
N LYS A 584 5.04 -29.43 4.00
CA LYS A 584 6.50 -29.34 4.07
C LYS A 584 7.22 -30.18 3.02
N MET A 585 6.67 -31.33 2.63
CA MET A 585 7.20 -32.09 1.49
C MET A 585 7.14 -31.31 0.18
N LYS A 586 6.02 -30.61 -0.08
CA LYS A 586 5.87 -29.75 -1.27
C LYS A 586 6.91 -28.64 -1.32
N GLU A 587 7.30 -28.11 -0.15
CA GLU A 587 8.34 -27.10 -0.02
C GLU A 587 9.76 -27.68 -0.22
N ILE A 588 10.09 -28.79 0.45
CA ILE A 588 11.48 -29.26 0.62
C ILE A 588 11.92 -30.19 -0.51
N LEU A 589 11.12 -31.19 -0.88
CA LEU A 589 11.55 -32.26 -1.81
C LEU A 589 11.97 -31.73 -3.20
N PRO A 590 11.28 -30.75 -3.81
CA PRO A 590 11.70 -30.21 -5.11
C PRO A 590 13.09 -29.58 -5.10
N GLN A 591 13.57 -29.07 -3.95
CA GLN A 591 14.91 -28.49 -3.81
C GLN A 591 16.03 -29.54 -3.98
N TYR A 592 15.68 -30.82 -3.87
CA TYR A 592 16.58 -31.97 -4.03
C TYR A 592 16.26 -32.79 -5.30
N GLY A 593 15.44 -32.25 -6.22
CA GLY A 593 15.08 -32.93 -7.47
C GLY A 593 14.07 -34.08 -7.29
N ILE A 594 13.32 -34.10 -6.18
CA ILE A 594 12.30 -35.11 -5.90
C ILE A 594 10.92 -34.49 -6.10
N GLU A 595 10.14 -35.04 -7.04
CA GLU A 595 8.75 -34.65 -7.28
C GLU A 595 7.83 -35.24 -6.21
N LEU A 596 6.98 -34.43 -5.57
CA LEU A 596 5.91 -34.94 -4.71
C LEU A 596 4.61 -35.10 -5.50
N ILE A 597 4.03 -36.30 -5.47
CA ILE A 597 2.75 -36.61 -6.09
C ILE A 597 1.73 -36.94 -4.99
N GLU A 598 0.70 -36.11 -4.85
CA GLU A 598 -0.38 -36.32 -3.89
C GLU A 598 -1.57 -37.01 -4.57
N ILE A 599 -1.99 -38.15 -4.03
CA ILE A 599 -3.10 -38.96 -4.55
C ILE A 599 -4.34 -38.72 -3.70
N LEU A 600 -5.45 -38.40 -4.37
CA LEU A 600 -6.75 -38.18 -3.74
C LEU A 600 -7.19 -39.37 -2.89
N ARG A 601 -7.81 -39.08 -1.76
CA ARG A 601 -8.19 -40.10 -0.80
C ARG A 601 -9.40 -40.91 -1.27
N GLN A 602 -9.37 -42.22 -1.05
CA GLN A 602 -10.49 -43.11 -1.36
C GLN A 602 -11.54 -43.13 -0.23
N THR A 603 -12.81 -43.14 -0.63
CA THR A 603 -13.98 -43.27 0.26
C THR A 603 -14.80 -44.51 -0.11
N VAL A 604 -15.51 -45.07 0.86
CA VAL A 604 -16.51 -46.13 0.65
C VAL A 604 -17.76 -45.78 1.46
N ASP A 605 -18.93 -45.82 0.83
CA ASP A 605 -20.22 -45.50 1.46
C ASP A 605 -20.23 -44.16 2.23
N GLY A 606 -19.57 -43.13 1.69
CA GLY A 606 -19.43 -41.83 2.35
C GLY A 606 -18.41 -41.78 3.50
N HIS A 607 -17.81 -42.92 3.87
CA HIS A 607 -16.76 -43.00 4.88
C HIS A 607 -15.37 -42.96 4.25
N ILE A 608 -14.47 -42.22 4.91
CA ILE A 608 -13.05 -42.20 4.54
C ILE A 608 -12.43 -43.56 4.85
N ILE A 609 -11.65 -44.12 3.92
CA ILE A 609 -10.88 -45.33 4.19
C ILE A 609 -9.58 -44.94 4.93
N SER A 610 -9.55 -45.12 6.24
CA SER A 610 -8.39 -44.82 7.09
C SER A 610 -8.15 -45.87 8.16
N ALA A 611 -6.88 -45.99 8.59
CA ALA A 611 -6.52 -46.89 9.69
C ALA A 611 -7.22 -46.48 11.01
N SER A 612 -7.47 -45.18 11.21
CA SER A 612 -8.22 -44.69 12.37
C SER A 612 -9.67 -45.18 12.37
N ASN A 613 -10.34 -45.13 11.21
CA ASN A 613 -11.72 -45.63 11.08
C ASN A 613 -11.78 -47.15 11.28
N VAL A 614 -10.77 -47.89 10.82
CA VAL A 614 -10.65 -49.33 11.09
C VAL A 614 -10.57 -49.61 12.59
N ARG A 615 -9.70 -48.89 13.32
CA ARG A 615 -9.59 -49.03 14.78
C ARG A 615 -10.89 -48.64 15.49
N GLU A 616 -11.61 -47.64 14.98
CA GLU A 616 -12.90 -47.24 15.52
C GLU A 616 -13.99 -48.30 15.28
N CYS A 617 -14.03 -48.92 14.10
CA CYS A 617 -14.95 -50.02 13.80
C CYS A 617 -14.74 -51.21 14.75
N ILE A 618 -13.48 -51.51 15.09
CA ILE A 618 -13.16 -52.57 16.07
C ILE A 618 -13.68 -52.21 17.46
N LYS A 619 -13.48 -50.97 17.91
CA LYS A 619 -13.97 -50.49 19.21
C LYS A 619 -15.49 -50.45 19.31
N THR A 620 -16.17 -50.12 18.22
CA THR A 620 -17.62 -49.97 18.15
C THR A 620 -18.34 -51.22 17.65
N HIS A 621 -17.60 -52.31 17.40
CA HIS A 621 -18.11 -53.58 16.85
C HIS A 621 -18.84 -53.45 15.51
N ASN A 622 -18.52 -52.44 14.70
CA ASN A 622 -19.07 -52.25 13.37
C ASN A 622 -18.32 -53.08 12.31
N TYR A 623 -18.53 -54.40 12.35
CA TYR A 623 -17.80 -55.34 11.49
C TYR A 623 -18.24 -55.28 10.02
N GLU A 624 -19.48 -54.88 9.74
CA GLU A 624 -19.96 -54.72 8.36
C GLU A 624 -19.15 -53.64 7.61
N LEU A 625 -18.97 -52.47 8.24
CA LEU A 625 -18.13 -51.42 7.67
C LEU A 625 -16.65 -51.86 7.65
N LEU A 626 -16.17 -52.55 8.68
CA LEU A 626 -14.79 -53.04 8.75
C LEU A 626 -14.40 -53.86 7.52
N GLN A 627 -15.25 -54.79 7.08
CA GLN A 627 -15.03 -55.64 5.91
C GLN A 627 -14.84 -54.82 4.61
N LYS A 628 -15.47 -53.65 4.52
CA LYS A 628 -15.34 -52.73 3.37
C LYS A 628 -14.05 -51.90 3.43
N LEU A 629 -13.52 -51.65 4.64
CA LEU A 629 -12.36 -50.77 4.85
C LEU A 629 -11.00 -51.45 4.66
N VAL A 630 -10.91 -52.77 4.80
CA VAL A 630 -9.64 -53.52 4.77
C VAL A 630 -9.66 -54.67 3.76
N PRO A 631 -8.49 -55.09 3.23
CA PRO A 631 -8.42 -56.31 2.43
C PRO A 631 -8.57 -57.58 3.29
N THR A 632 -8.88 -58.71 2.65
CA THR A 632 -9.11 -60.01 3.29
C THR A 632 -7.99 -60.43 4.26
N ALA A 633 -6.71 -60.36 3.85
CA ALA A 633 -5.60 -60.75 4.72
C ALA A 633 -5.51 -59.87 6.00
N THR A 634 -5.89 -58.60 5.89
CA THR A 634 -5.97 -57.73 7.07
C THR A 634 -7.19 -58.08 7.93
N LEU A 635 -8.34 -58.34 7.32
CA LEU A 635 -9.54 -58.76 8.03
C LEU A 635 -9.29 -60.03 8.86
N ASP A 636 -8.67 -61.03 8.27
CA ASP A 636 -8.33 -62.30 8.92
C ASP A 636 -7.36 -62.11 10.08
N PHE A 637 -6.37 -61.23 9.93
CA PHE A 637 -5.50 -60.85 11.05
C PHE A 637 -6.27 -60.17 12.17
N LEU A 638 -7.16 -59.22 11.85
CA LEU A 638 -7.91 -58.48 12.85
C LEU A 638 -8.92 -59.37 13.58
N SER A 639 -9.59 -60.28 12.89
CA SER A 639 -10.56 -61.22 13.47
C SER A 639 -9.88 -62.18 14.45
N GLN A 640 -8.70 -62.68 14.09
CA GLN A 640 -7.85 -63.49 14.99
C GLN A 640 -7.33 -62.68 16.18
N LYS A 641 -6.86 -61.45 15.95
CA LYS A 641 -6.25 -60.60 16.99
C LYS A 641 -7.27 -60.15 18.04
N HIS A 642 -8.50 -59.84 17.63
CA HIS A 642 -9.56 -59.27 18.48
C HIS A 642 -10.72 -60.24 18.76
N ASN A 643 -10.61 -61.51 18.35
CA ASN A 643 -11.58 -62.58 18.59
C ASN A 643 -13.03 -62.25 18.15
N PHE A 644 -13.22 -61.80 16.92
CA PHE A 644 -14.55 -61.65 16.32
C PHE A 644 -14.73 -62.56 15.10
N LYS A 645 -15.96 -63.03 14.84
CA LYS A 645 -16.26 -63.90 13.68
C LYS A 645 -16.55 -63.05 12.44
N ASN A 646 -15.99 -63.47 11.31
CA ASN A 646 -16.26 -62.90 9.99
C ASN A 646 -17.72 -63.11 9.56
#